data_AF-A0A1Y4MCU9-F1
#
_entry.id   AF-A0A1Y4MCU9-F1
#
_cell.length_a   1.000
_cell.length_b   1.000
_cell.length_c   1.000
_cell.angle_alpha   90.00
_cell.angle_beta   90.00
_cell.angle_gamma   90.00
#
_symmetry.space_group_name_H-M   'P 1'
#
loop_
_entity.id
_entity.type
_entity.pdbx_description
1 polymer ?
#
loop_
_entity_poly.entity_id
_entity_poly.type
_entity_poly.pdbx_seq_one_letter_code
_entity_poly.pdbx_strand_id
1 'polypeptide(L)'
;MINFWGTKETLNWTVDNLIQGEKMDSFGDCKEADITELFKRCFDLADQLFDQTLVQREVHTAACDRLKGLIEKICEKPEQTAAAPYYHLARGNVRFRQALILNRWKPLPYSMCQEAQTCFEEAQKAEDSVCRWLAQLMAAKCEREMEKFRYHHSSSPSFQRGEGAMNAFERIVKEIPSDNGELRKITLDAVINMGRCKRNQMEHQEAIPYFAAVCAALAPKCDDSEGNNIIAQMEFVKKYGEIDAGIKDNLHTAVEDLQQERKKDDPQYLQALVNLVSCLTDGPRAYAEAQELALHVLKNIQKENTDMQNNLGRLYRKRGDYLKAKEAHRVVMDNQRRAREENKNYFVDETASLNRYAELEQAKCSIRLKYFEQALEQLERLLGFYDKDPEVLLWKGLCYRNQGQLTQAVEVLKSLCDAEKVIRPGTVGLKARYAMGTCYLPSAPAQAKVWFEQIVQAEPSDIPALKNLGWCQQMLGEYQEAIKSYQEVQEYNENGPYLRRDFTWISTCNDLGQCYLYQENVEQALEQFKKVVEQESSNYIALSGAACCLRRLKKNVKNIDVDFVKKLIGENETESKDFKDFKGMAVALAKKAREVAPGNPHVESEYVLCLIRNGKKSRDEVINQVLNIDQVFPRELCVQALAELARCVERITDEQERKNKYQAFHYLRPMKWEAASQQVEALVNSTEFREMYKEPESGKQSEVDRERQGKLLAYVYRLHDTMEQIKTTLRLNRAQLRENPCWHYTRMSTMQKLLLAQGEQQPRFRLSNVAYMNDSAEGESFGKLLEQYGSTPETLQAYGLLPGGEAPNDSSLRNVYLTSLCTADDYIYMWAIYADKGTGCSLKFDENFFDVKDSYPQGYIPFHVEKNSYPLYRIVYLTDQGKFKDRGRKLKKYLRKIKNILKDIQQEMQDIPLAYITAMLDQVRYLFKYDEYSSEKEVRCLVVTRKRELAAGEGDTPYLYTEIDKEIRLDEVRFGPKVFKSPEKEAWMYATDRVKKVSYSNRHYR
;
A
#
# COMPACT_ATOMS: atom_id res chain seq x y z
N MET A 1 17.99 -16.86 -32.76
CA MET A 1 18.20 -18.32 -32.78
C MET A 1 18.97 -18.67 -34.05
N ILE A 2 19.91 -19.61 -33.96
CA ILE A 2 20.60 -20.17 -35.14
C ILE A 2 19.67 -21.22 -35.78
N ASN A 3 19.67 -21.30 -37.11
CA ASN A 3 19.01 -22.31 -37.94
C ASN A 3 18.99 -23.69 -37.27
N PHE A 4 17.81 -24.31 -37.13
CA PHE A 4 17.71 -25.65 -36.54
C PHE A 4 18.46 -26.64 -37.45
N TRP A 5 18.22 -26.55 -38.76
CA TRP A 5 18.77 -27.42 -39.79
C TRP A 5 20.11 -26.92 -40.36
N GLY A 6 20.37 -25.61 -40.32
CA GLY A 6 21.64 -25.05 -40.82
C GLY A 6 21.83 -25.25 -42.33
N THR A 7 20.73 -25.19 -43.09
CA THR A 7 20.67 -25.51 -44.53
C THR A 7 21.74 -24.78 -45.36
N LYS A 8 22.36 -25.49 -46.31
CA LYS A 8 23.42 -24.99 -47.22
C LYS A 8 23.01 -23.71 -47.97
N GLU A 9 24.00 -22.84 -48.24
CA GLU A 9 23.91 -21.62 -49.08
C GLU A 9 23.39 -21.85 -50.52
N THR A 10 23.00 -23.06 -50.88
CA THR A 10 22.54 -23.45 -52.22
C THR A 10 21.13 -22.93 -52.56
N LEU A 11 20.36 -22.44 -51.58
CA LEU A 11 19.07 -21.77 -51.78
C LEU A 11 19.19 -20.29 -51.42
N ASN A 12 19.19 -19.41 -52.42
CA ASN A 12 19.29 -17.94 -52.29
C ASN A 12 18.10 -17.27 -51.56
N TRP A 13 17.28 -18.01 -50.82
CA TRP A 13 16.17 -17.45 -50.04
C TRP A 13 16.66 -16.92 -48.70
N THR A 14 16.54 -15.62 -48.51
CA THR A 14 16.91 -14.92 -47.29
C THR A 14 15.69 -14.24 -46.66
N VAL A 15 15.82 -13.87 -45.38
CA VAL A 15 14.80 -13.05 -44.70
C VAL A 15 14.64 -11.69 -45.38
N ASP A 16 15.71 -11.11 -45.93
CA ASP A 16 15.65 -9.83 -46.65
C ASP A 16 14.76 -9.92 -47.88
N ASN A 17 14.87 -11.01 -48.67
CA ASN A 17 13.97 -11.23 -49.81
C ASN A 17 12.49 -11.27 -49.36
N LEU A 18 12.21 -11.91 -48.21
CA LEU A 18 10.86 -11.96 -47.62
C LEU A 18 10.39 -10.58 -47.15
N ILE A 19 11.27 -9.74 -46.58
CA ILE A 19 10.93 -8.40 -46.10
C ILE A 19 10.69 -7.45 -47.28
N GLN A 20 11.55 -7.50 -48.29
CA GLN A 20 11.50 -6.66 -49.49
C GLN A 20 10.40 -7.06 -50.49
N GLY A 21 9.88 -8.28 -50.40
CA GLY A 21 8.90 -8.79 -51.36
C GLY A 21 9.52 -9.15 -52.72
N GLU A 22 10.79 -9.53 -52.73
CA GLU A 22 11.47 -10.02 -53.94
C GLU A 22 10.93 -11.40 -54.35
N LYS A 23 10.87 -11.68 -55.66
CA LYS A 23 10.33 -12.94 -56.19
C LYS A 23 11.22 -14.14 -55.83
N MET A 24 10.64 -15.13 -55.17
CA MET A 24 11.30 -16.41 -54.81
C MET A 24 10.91 -17.57 -55.76
N ASP A 25 10.71 -17.30 -57.06
CA ASP A 25 9.89 -18.15 -57.97
C ASP A 25 10.62 -19.26 -58.77
N SER A 26 11.88 -19.62 -58.51
CA SER A 26 12.59 -20.63 -59.35
C SER A 26 12.47 -22.07 -58.81
N PHE A 27 11.41 -22.79 -59.22
CA PHE A 27 11.14 -24.20 -58.86
C PHE A 27 11.13 -25.15 -60.07
N GLY A 28 12.18 -25.15 -60.90
CA GLY A 28 12.33 -26.15 -61.97
C GLY A 28 12.51 -27.57 -61.41
N ASP A 29 12.02 -28.61 -62.10
CA ASP A 29 12.06 -30.06 -61.80
C ASP A 29 12.81 -30.50 -60.52
N CYS A 30 12.28 -30.18 -59.35
CA CYS A 30 12.83 -30.55 -58.04
C CYS A 30 12.47 -32.00 -57.68
N LYS A 31 13.42 -32.77 -57.13
CA LYS A 31 13.15 -34.11 -56.58
C LYS A 31 12.50 -34.02 -55.20
N GLU A 32 11.94 -35.12 -54.71
CA GLU A 32 11.29 -35.19 -53.38
C GLU A 32 12.23 -34.85 -52.21
N ALA A 33 13.50 -35.26 -52.29
CA ALA A 33 14.54 -34.87 -51.33
C ALA A 33 14.81 -33.35 -51.36
N ASP A 34 14.65 -32.69 -52.50
CA ASP A 34 14.80 -31.24 -52.63
C ASP A 34 13.61 -30.51 -51.99
N ILE A 35 12.38 -31.05 -52.09
CA ILE A 35 11.17 -30.44 -51.52
C ILE A 35 11.18 -30.46 -49.99
N THR A 36 11.67 -31.55 -49.37
CA THR A 36 11.86 -31.59 -47.92
C THR A 36 12.84 -30.51 -47.46
N GLU A 37 13.94 -30.30 -48.18
CA GLU A 37 14.93 -29.28 -47.87
C GLU A 37 14.37 -27.86 -48.04
N LEU A 38 13.48 -27.63 -49.01
CA LEU A 38 12.75 -26.37 -49.15
C LEU A 38 11.86 -26.07 -47.93
N PHE A 39 11.12 -27.06 -47.41
CA PHE A 39 10.30 -26.86 -46.21
C PHE A 39 11.15 -26.65 -44.95
N LYS A 40 12.28 -27.37 -44.80
CA LYS A 40 13.26 -27.11 -43.73
C LYS A 40 13.81 -25.68 -43.81
N ARG A 41 14.11 -25.18 -45.01
CA ARG A 41 14.51 -23.79 -45.22
C ARG A 41 13.40 -22.81 -44.84
N CYS A 42 12.15 -23.07 -45.22
CA CYS A 42 11.02 -22.25 -44.81
C CYS A 42 10.83 -22.22 -43.28
N PHE A 43 11.05 -23.35 -42.60
CA PHE A 43 11.03 -23.41 -41.14
C PHE A 43 12.11 -22.50 -40.53
N ASP A 44 13.36 -22.60 -41.00
CA ASP A 44 14.47 -21.76 -40.52
C ASP A 44 14.24 -20.27 -40.84
N LEU A 45 13.70 -19.94 -42.01
CA LEU A 45 13.35 -18.57 -42.38
C LEU A 45 12.28 -17.98 -41.46
N ALA A 46 11.31 -18.78 -40.99
CA ALA A 46 10.32 -18.32 -40.02
C ALA A 46 10.95 -17.94 -38.68
N ASP A 47 11.92 -18.73 -38.20
CA ASP A 47 12.67 -18.46 -36.97
C ASP A 47 13.57 -17.23 -37.12
N GLN A 48 14.32 -17.12 -38.22
CA GLN A 48 15.13 -15.93 -38.52
C GLN A 48 14.26 -14.67 -38.64
N LEU A 49 13.10 -14.78 -39.29
CA LEU A 49 12.14 -13.68 -39.40
C LEU A 49 11.64 -13.28 -38.00
N PHE A 50 11.31 -14.22 -37.12
CA PHE A 50 10.94 -13.91 -35.74
C PHE A 50 12.05 -13.15 -34.98
N ASP A 51 13.32 -13.48 -35.20
CA ASP A 51 14.46 -12.81 -34.57
C ASP A 51 14.68 -11.38 -35.09
N GLN A 52 14.10 -11.00 -36.24
CA GLN A 52 14.08 -9.62 -36.70
C GLN A 52 13.15 -8.77 -35.82
N THR A 53 13.73 -8.07 -34.86
CA THR A 53 12.99 -7.26 -33.87
C THR A 53 12.78 -5.81 -34.27
N LEU A 54 13.48 -5.34 -35.31
CA LEU A 54 13.44 -3.95 -35.75
C LEU A 54 12.42 -3.69 -36.85
N VAL A 55 11.82 -4.72 -37.45
CA VAL A 55 10.95 -4.59 -38.64
C VAL A 55 9.57 -4.05 -38.25
N GLN A 56 9.01 -3.14 -39.06
CA GLN A 56 7.64 -2.64 -38.87
C GLN A 56 6.64 -3.79 -38.84
N ARG A 57 5.65 -3.70 -37.95
CA ARG A 57 4.66 -4.75 -37.74
C ARG A 57 4.04 -5.22 -39.06
N GLU A 58 3.59 -4.28 -39.90
CA GLU A 58 2.89 -4.56 -41.16
C GLU A 58 3.80 -5.30 -42.13
N VAL A 59 5.05 -4.83 -42.27
CA VAL A 59 6.09 -5.45 -43.11
C VAL A 59 6.43 -6.84 -42.60
N HIS A 60 6.54 -6.98 -41.28
CA HIS A 60 6.86 -8.25 -40.62
C HIS A 60 5.75 -9.27 -40.83
N THR A 61 4.49 -8.86 -40.67
CA THR A 61 3.33 -9.71 -40.93
C THR A 61 3.20 -10.07 -42.41
N ALA A 62 3.46 -9.13 -43.32
CA ALA A 62 3.42 -9.38 -44.76
C ALA A 62 4.53 -10.36 -45.19
N ALA A 63 5.71 -10.29 -44.57
CA ALA A 63 6.79 -11.25 -44.78
C ALA A 63 6.39 -12.67 -44.32
N CYS A 64 5.69 -12.80 -43.19
CA CYS A 64 5.12 -14.08 -42.76
C CYS A 64 4.08 -14.60 -43.77
N ASP A 65 3.21 -13.73 -44.28
CA ASP A 65 2.18 -14.11 -45.25
C ASP A 65 2.80 -14.52 -46.59
N ARG A 66 3.87 -13.85 -47.04
CA ARG A 66 4.65 -14.25 -48.22
C ARG A 66 5.31 -15.62 -48.02
N LEU A 67 5.92 -15.86 -46.86
CA LEU A 67 6.51 -17.16 -46.54
C LEU A 67 5.46 -18.28 -46.48
N LYS A 68 4.28 -17.98 -45.93
CA LYS A 68 3.13 -18.90 -45.95
C LYS A 68 2.69 -19.21 -47.39
N GLY A 69 2.53 -18.20 -48.24
CA GLY A 69 2.19 -18.39 -49.65
C GLY A 69 3.24 -19.18 -50.43
N LEU A 70 4.52 -19.02 -50.10
CA LEU A 70 5.61 -19.83 -50.66
C LEU A 70 5.44 -21.32 -50.30
N ILE A 71 5.14 -21.61 -49.03
CA ILE A 71 4.87 -22.98 -48.56
C ILE A 71 3.66 -23.60 -49.27
N GLU A 72 2.60 -22.81 -49.48
CA GLU A 72 1.39 -23.25 -50.21
C GLU A 72 1.71 -23.58 -51.68
N LYS A 73 2.49 -22.72 -52.37
CA LYS A 73 2.94 -22.97 -53.76
C LYS A 73 3.81 -24.22 -53.91
N ILE A 74 4.70 -24.51 -52.94
CA ILE A 74 5.51 -25.73 -52.95
C ILE A 74 4.62 -26.99 -52.90
N CYS A 75 3.46 -26.90 -52.22
CA CYS A 75 2.52 -28.01 -52.03
C CYS A 75 1.58 -28.24 -53.23
N GLU A 76 1.37 -27.27 -54.13
CA GLU A 76 0.46 -27.39 -55.30
C GLU A 76 0.91 -28.42 -56.37
N LYS A 77 2.08 -29.06 -56.23
CA LYS A 77 2.55 -30.14 -57.13
C LYS A 77 2.00 -31.52 -56.66
N PRO A 78 1.16 -32.21 -57.45
CA PRO A 78 0.27 -33.28 -56.98
C PRO A 78 0.90 -34.66 -56.67
N GLU A 79 2.22 -34.84 -56.73
CA GLU A 79 2.86 -36.18 -56.64
C GLU A 79 3.53 -36.53 -55.30
N GLN A 80 3.44 -35.71 -54.23
CA GLN A 80 4.26 -35.94 -53.02
C GLN A 80 3.48 -35.99 -51.70
N THR A 81 3.13 -37.20 -51.29
CA THR A 81 2.51 -37.51 -49.99
C THR A 81 3.51 -37.70 -48.84
N ALA A 82 4.81 -37.94 -49.09
CA ALA A 82 5.80 -38.12 -48.01
C ALA A 82 6.39 -36.80 -47.45
N ALA A 83 6.32 -35.70 -48.21
CA ALA A 83 6.72 -34.35 -47.76
C ALA A 83 5.59 -33.60 -47.00
N ALA A 84 4.40 -34.19 -46.88
CA ALA A 84 3.27 -33.61 -46.15
C ALA A 84 3.56 -33.29 -44.67
N PRO A 85 4.30 -34.12 -43.89
CA PRO A 85 4.60 -33.79 -42.50
C PRO A 85 5.52 -32.57 -42.36
N TYR A 86 6.52 -32.41 -43.24
CA TYR A 86 7.40 -31.25 -43.27
C TYR A 86 6.69 -29.99 -43.76
N TYR A 87 5.73 -30.11 -44.68
CA TYR A 87 4.81 -29.03 -45.04
C TYR A 87 4.04 -28.53 -43.80
N HIS A 88 3.41 -29.45 -43.06
CA HIS A 88 2.67 -29.10 -41.85
C HIS A 88 3.56 -28.50 -40.76
N LEU A 89 4.78 -29.01 -40.58
CA LEU A 89 5.75 -28.48 -39.64
C LEU A 89 6.16 -27.03 -39.99
N ALA A 90 6.51 -26.77 -41.25
CA ALA A 90 6.90 -25.43 -41.71
C ALA A 90 5.73 -24.44 -41.63
N ARG A 91 4.54 -24.84 -42.11
CA ARG A 91 3.31 -24.02 -42.06
C ARG A 91 2.92 -23.68 -40.62
N GLY A 92 2.97 -24.67 -39.73
CA GLY A 92 2.72 -24.48 -38.30
C GLY A 92 3.72 -23.51 -37.67
N ASN A 93 5.02 -23.65 -37.96
CA ASN A 93 6.05 -22.75 -37.41
C ASN A 93 5.85 -21.31 -37.88
N VAL A 94 5.62 -21.07 -39.18
CA VAL A 94 5.34 -19.72 -39.70
C VAL A 94 4.14 -19.11 -38.98
N ARG A 95 3.05 -19.87 -38.82
CA ARG A 95 1.85 -19.38 -38.15
C ARG A 95 2.09 -19.06 -36.67
N PHE A 96 2.83 -19.92 -35.98
CA PHE A 96 3.21 -19.71 -34.59
C PHE A 96 4.11 -18.47 -34.42
N ARG A 97 5.15 -18.33 -35.25
CA ARG A 97 6.03 -17.15 -35.24
C ARG A 97 5.26 -15.88 -35.56
N GLN A 98 4.35 -15.90 -36.53
CA GLN A 98 3.47 -14.77 -36.83
C GLN A 98 2.61 -14.37 -35.61
N ALA A 99 2.11 -15.34 -34.84
CA ALA A 99 1.36 -15.07 -33.61
C ALA A 99 2.25 -14.40 -32.54
N LEU A 100 3.47 -14.89 -32.34
CA LEU A 100 4.44 -14.32 -31.39
C LEU A 100 4.92 -12.92 -31.78
N ILE A 101 5.09 -12.69 -33.09
CA ILE A 101 5.37 -11.37 -33.66
C ILE A 101 4.24 -10.43 -33.29
N LEU A 102 3.00 -10.75 -33.65
CA LEU A 102 1.83 -9.93 -33.32
C LEU A 102 1.66 -9.68 -31.82
N ASN A 103 2.02 -10.64 -30.97
CA ASN A 103 1.96 -10.51 -29.51
C ASN A 103 2.88 -9.39 -28.94
N ARG A 104 3.82 -8.86 -29.74
CA ARG A 104 4.65 -7.70 -29.34
C ARG A 104 3.84 -6.41 -29.28
N TRP A 105 2.72 -6.32 -30.00
CA TRP A 105 1.92 -5.09 -30.12
C TRP A 105 0.48 -5.22 -29.63
N LYS A 106 -0.04 -6.45 -29.51
CA LYS A 106 -1.42 -6.71 -29.07
C LYS A 106 -1.48 -8.03 -28.29
N PRO A 107 -2.59 -8.33 -27.59
CA PRO A 107 -2.78 -9.63 -26.95
C PRO A 107 -2.56 -10.80 -27.93
N LEU A 108 -1.97 -11.90 -27.43
CA LEU A 108 -1.61 -13.08 -28.22
C LEU A 108 -2.78 -13.54 -29.11
N PRO A 109 -2.60 -13.65 -30.43
CA PRO A 109 -3.63 -14.19 -31.33
C PRO A 109 -3.89 -15.68 -31.09
N TYR A 110 -4.78 -15.98 -30.15
CA TYR A 110 -5.02 -17.35 -29.66
C TYR A 110 -5.42 -18.33 -30.77
N SER A 111 -6.27 -17.89 -31.72
CA SER A 111 -6.69 -18.72 -32.86
C SER A 111 -5.53 -19.12 -33.78
N MET A 112 -4.53 -18.25 -33.95
CA MET A 112 -3.35 -18.55 -34.77
C MET A 112 -2.47 -19.61 -34.11
N CYS A 113 -2.39 -19.60 -32.79
CA CYS A 113 -1.72 -20.66 -32.04
C CYS A 113 -2.47 -22.00 -32.16
N GLN A 114 -3.80 -22.00 -32.13
CA GLN A 114 -4.60 -23.20 -32.38
C GLN A 114 -4.39 -23.76 -33.79
N GLU A 115 -4.39 -22.89 -34.81
CA GLU A 115 -4.07 -23.30 -36.19
C GLU A 115 -2.66 -23.92 -36.30
N ALA A 116 -1.68 -23.33 -35.61
CA ALA A 116 -0.33 -23.86 -35.55
C ALA A 116 -0.28 -25.24 -34.85
N GLN A 117 -1.02 -25.41 -33.75
CA GLN A 117 -1.15 -26.70 -33.05
C GLN A 117 -1.70 -27.79 -33.97
N THR A 118 -2.79 -27.53 -34.69
CA THR A 118 -3.35 -28.50 -35.65
C THR A 118 -2.33 -28.88 -36.72
N CYS A 119 -1.54 -27.93 -37.21
CA CYS A 119 -0.45 -28.23 -38.15
C CYS A 119 0.61 -29.13 -37.49
N PHE A 120 1.02 -28.85 -36.25
CA PHE A 120 2.00 -29.69 -35.55
C PHE A 120 1.47 -31.09 -35.24
N GLU A 121 0.17 -31.26 -34.96
CA GLU A 121 -0.47 -32.57 -34.78
C GLU A 121 -0.43 -33.41 -36.06
N GLU A 122 -0.66 -32.81 -37.22
CA GLU A 122 -0.50 -33.50 -38.51
C GLU A 122 0.96 -33.85 -38.79
N ALA A 123 1.90 -32.95 -38.49
CA ALA A 123 3.34 -33.21 -38.65
C ALA A 123 3.87 -34.35 -37.75
N GLN A 124 3.25 -34.59 -36.59
CA GLN A 124 3.60 -35.70 -35.69
C GLN A 124 3.35 -37.09 -36.29
N LYS A 125 2.56 -37.19 -37.37
CA LYS A 125 2.32 -38.46 -38.08
C LYS A 125 3.49 -38.86 -39.00
N ALA A 126 4.56 -38.04 -39.07
CA ALA A 126 5.75 -38.35 -39.86
C ALA A 126 6.37 -39.70 -39.47
N GLU A 127 6.87 -40.45 -40.46
CA GLU A 127 7.76 -41.61 -40.23
C GLU A 127 9.16 -41.15 -39.79
N ASP A 128 9.63 -40.01 -40.30
CA ASP A 128 10.88 -39.38 -39.93
C ASP A 128 10.90 -38.95 -38.45
N SER A 129 11.88 -39.45 -37.70
CA SER A 129 11.97 -39.24 -36.25
C SER A 129 12.19 -37.77 -35.90
N VAL A 130 13.06 -37.07 -36.63
CA VAL A 130 13.39 -35.67 -36.33
C VAL A 130 12.18 -34.77 -36.57
N CYS A 131 11.48 -34.93 -37.69
CA CYS A 131 10.25 -34.20 -37.96
C CYS A 131 9.20 -34.42 -36.87
N ARG A 132 8.98 -35.69 -36.49
CA ARG A 132 8.00 -36.07 -35.45
C ARG A 132 8.30 -35.39 -34.12
N TRP A 133 9.54 -35.50 -33.63
CA TRP A 133 9.92 -34.93 -32.34
C TRP A 133 9.98 -33.40 -32.36
N LEU A 134 10.43 -32.80 -33.47
CA LEU A 134 10.42 -31.35 -33.62
C LEU A 134 8.98 -30.81 -33.65
N ALA A 135 8.05 -31.50 -34.30
CA ALA A 135 6.64 -31.16 -34.27
C ALA A 135 6.06 -31.22 -32.84
N GLN A 136 6.41 -32.26 -32.05
CA GLN A 136 6.00 -32.33 -30.64
C GLN A 136 6.57 -31.16 -29.81
N LEU A 137 7.85 -30.83 -29.99
CA LEU A 137 8.48 -29.69 -29.31
C LEU A 137 7.79 -28.37 -29.65
N MET A 138 7.49 -28.15 -30.94
CA MET A 138 6.83 -26.93 -31.39
C MET A 138 5.37 -26.84 -30.92
N ALA A 139 4.65 -27.96 -30.88
CA ALA A 139 3.32 -28.04 -30.27
C ALA A 139 3.37 -27.68 -28.77
N ALA A 140 4.34 -28.24 -28.02
CA ALA A 140 4.51 -27.94 -26.60
C ALA A 140 4.89 -26.46 -26.35
N LYS A 141 5.74 -25.87 -27.19
CA LYS A 141 6.05 -24.42 -27.16
C LYS A 141 4.82 -23.56 -27.42
N CYS A 142 3.97 -23.98 -28.37
CA CYS A 142 2.73 -23.30 -28.68
C CYS A 142 1.78 -23.34 -27.47
N GLU A 143 1.60 -24.53 -26.88
CA GLU A 143 0.77 -24.71 -25.69
C GLU A 143 1.26 -23.86 -24.52
N ARG A 144 2.58 -23.77 -24.28
CA ARG A 144 3.14 -22.92 -23.22
C ARG A 144 2.73 -21.44 -23.36
N GLU A 145 2.77 -20.89 -24.57
CA GLU A 145 2.41 -19.48 -24.80
C GLU A 145 0.90 -19.26 -24.67
N MET A 146 0.10 -20.24 -25.09
CA MET A 146 -1.34 -20.25 -24.88
C MET A 146 -1.70 -20.36 -23.40
N GLU A 147 -1.03 -21.24 -22.64
CA GLU A 147 -1.16 -21.37 -21.19
C GLU A 147 -0.79 -20.06 -20.49
N LYS A 148 0.33 -19.43 -20.85
CA LYS A 148 0.73 -18.12 -20.33
C LYS A 148 -0.34 -17.06 -20.61
N PHE A 149 -0.88 -17.03 -21.82
CA PHE A 149 -1.95 -16.09 -22.17
C PHE A 149 -3.20 -16.33 -21.31
N ARG A 150 -3.65 -17.58 -21.18
CA ARG A 150 -4.81 -17.94 -20.34
C ARG A 150 -4.55 -17.65 -18.85
N TYR A 151 -3.34 -17.87 -18.36
CA TYR A 151 -2.97 -17.54 -16.98
C TYR A 151 -3.18 -16.05 -16.68
N HIS A 152 -2.85 -15.17 -17.63
CA HIS A 152 -2.99 -13.72 -17.44
C HIS A 152 -4.39 -13.17 -17.75
N HIS A 153 -5.16 -13.80 -18.65
CA HIS A 153 -6.39 -13.19 -19.18
C HIS A 153 -7.66 -14.03 -18.99
N SER A 154 -7.56 -15.32 -18.65
CA SER A 154 -8.73 -16.20 -18.47
C SER A 154 -9.13 -16.31 -17.00
N SER A 155 -10.41 -16.06 -16.72
CA SER A 155 -11.04 -16.24 -15.41
C SER A 155 -11.46 -17.68 -15.10
N SER A 156 -11.38 -18.60 -16.07
CA SER A 156 -11.84 -19.98 -15.87
C SER A 156 -10.93 -20.75 -14.89
N PRO A 157 -11.50 -21.45 -13.87
CA PRO A 157 -10.74 -22.24 -12.91
C PRO A 157 -9.93 -23.39 -13.53
N SER A 158 -10.43 -23.99 -14.62
CA SER A 158 -9.77 -25.11 -15.31
C SER A 158 -8.41 -24.74 -15.96
N PHE A 159 -8.04 -23.45 -15.94
CA PHE A 159 -6.80 -22.93 -16.53
C PHE A 159 -5.88 -22.27 -15.49
N GLN A 160 -6.12 -22.48 -14.19
CA GLN A 160 -5.31 -21.86 -13.13
C GLN A 160 -3.86 -22.37 -13.10
N ARG A 161 -3.62 -23.62 -13.48
CA ARG A 161 -2.29 -24.22 -13.67
C ARG A 161 -2.36 -25.25 -14.80
N GLY A 162 -2.06 -24.83 -16.02
CA GLY A 162 -1.87 -25.77 -17.12
C GLY A 162 -0.54 -26.48 -16.93
N GLU A 163 -0.57 -27.79 -16.74
CA GLU A 163 0.62 -28.65 -16.83
C GLU A 163 0.75 -29.27 -18.23
N GLY A 164 -0.10 -28.87 -19.19
CA GLY A 164 -0.15 -29.47 -20.51
C GLY A 164 1.18 -29.30 -21.26
N ALA A 165 1.72 -28.08 -21.27
CA ALA A 165 3.03 -27.84 -21.87
C ALA A 165 4.16 -28.52 -21.07
N MET A 166 4.11 -28.46 -19.73
CA MET A 166 5.11 -29.08 -18.87
C MET A 166 5.21 -30.59 -19.08
N ASN A 167 4.07 -31.29 -19.06
CA ASN A 167 3.97 -32.72 -19.27
C ASN A 167 4.37 -33.11 -20.70
N ALA A 168 4.06 -32.27 -21.68
CA ALA A 168 4.50 -32.49 -23.06
C ALA A 168 6.03 -32.41 -23.18
N PHE A 169 6.68 -31.43 -22.57
CA PHE A 169 8.15 -31.35 -22.56
C PHE A 169 8.79 -32.49 -21.78
N GLU A 170 8.23 -32.87 -20.63
CA GLU A 170 8.72 -34.00 -19.85
C GLU A 170 8.66 -35.31 -20.65
N ARG A 171 7.54 -35.56 -21.34
CA ARG A 171 7.39 -36.72 -22.23
C ARG A 171 8.44 -36.72 -23.32
N ILE A 172 8.68 -35.57 -23.97
CA ILE A 172 9.73 -35.43 -25.00
C ILE A 172 11.09 -35.83 -24.42
N VAL A 173 11.48 -35.31 -23.25
CA VAL A 173 12.79 -35.63 -22.67
C VAL A 173 12.91 -37.11 -22.28
N LYS A 174 11.83 -37.74 -21.81
CA LYS A 174 11.85 -39.13 -21.35
C LYS A 174 11.80 -40.16 -22.48
N GLU A 175 11.15 -39.85 -23.60
CA GLU A 175 10.86 -40.82 -24.67
C GLU A 175 11.68 -40.60 -25.95
N ILE A 176 12.36 -39.45 -26.10
CA ILE A 176 13.15 -39.17 -27.30
C ILE A 176 14.31 -40.17 -27.45
N PRO A 177 14.48 -40.81 -28.63
CA PRO A 177 15.59 -41.74 -28.87
C PRO A 177 16.95 -41.06 -28.75
N SER A 178 17.94 -41.80 -28.26
CA SER A 178 19.34 -41.35 -28.26
C SER A 178 19.93 -41.41 -29.68
N ASP A 179 20.18 -40.24 -30.30
CA ASP A 179 20.84 -40.12 -31.61
C ASP A 179 21.92 -39.02 -31.62
N ASN A 180 22.85 -39.09 -32.59
CA ASN A 180 24.02 -38.21 -32.68
C ASN A 180 23.77 -36.82 -33.32
N GLY A 181 22.52 -36.36 -33.48
CA GLY A 181 22.20 -35.23 -34.34
C GLY A 181 21.19 -34.23 -33.75
N GLU A 182 20.09 -34.04 -34.48
CA GLU A 182 19.10 -32.99 -34.25
C GLU A 182 18.18 -33.26 -33.06
N LEU A 183 17.99 -34.54 -32.68
CA LEU A 183 17.13 -34.90 -31.54
C LEU A 183 17.67 -34.37 -30.20
N ARG A 184 18.98 -34.20 -30.05
CA ARG A 184 19.57 -33.61 -28.83
C ARG A 184 19.30 -32.12 -28.67
N LYS A 185 19.26 -31.39 -29.79
CA LYS A 185 18.84 -29.97 -29.78
C LYS A 185 17.41 -29.87 -29.25
N ILE A 186 16.55 -30.84 -29.58
CA ILE A 186 15.18 -30.93 -29.08
C ILE A 186 15.17 -31.21 -27.56
N THR A 187 15.96 -32.15 -27.06
CA THR A 187 16.07 -32.43 -25.61
C THR A 187 16.49 -31.19 -24.82
N LEU A 188 17.55 -30.51 -25.24
CA LEU A 188 18.04 -29.28 -24.59
C LEU A 188 16.96 -28.18 -24.54
N ASP A 189 16.30 -27.95 -25.67
CA ASP A 189 15.25 -26.95 -25.77
C ASP A 189 14.05 -27.33 -24.90
N ALA A 190 13.64 -28.61 -24.88
CA ALA A 190 12.57 -29.09 -24.01
C ALA A 190 12.85 -28.78 -22.52
N VAL A 191 14.05 -29.10 -22.01
CA VAL A 191 14.43 -28.81 -20.60
C VAL A 191 14.43 -27.31 -20.30
N ILE A 192 14.96 -26.46 -21.19
CA ILE A 192 14.88 -24.99 -21.04
C ILE A 192 13.41 -24.54 -20.97
N ASN A 193 12.55 -25.13 -21.79
CA ASN A 193 11.15 -24.74 -21.87
C ASN A 193 10.35 -25.23 -20.66
N MET A 194 10.73 -26.33 -20.01
CA MET A 194 10.21 -26.75 -18.69
C MET A 194 10.46 -25.66 -17.63
N GLY A 195 11.70 -25.16 -17.54
CA GLY A 195 12.02 -24.03 -16.67
C GLY A 195 11.21 -22.76 -17.00
N ARG A 196 10.97 -22.50 -18.30
CA ARG A 196 10.12 -21.36 -18.72
C ARG A 196 8.64 -21.56 -18.35
N CYS A 197 8.12 -22.79 -18.34
CA CYS A 197 6.76 -23.08 -17.88
C CYS A 197 6.60 -22.67 -16.41
N LYS A 198 7.53 -23.13 -15.54
CA LYS A 198 7.58 -22.75 -14.13
C LYS A 198 7.69 -21.23 -13.93
N ARG A 199 8.64 -20.60 -14.64
CA ARG A 199 8.81 -19.14 -14.57
C ARG A 199 7.55 -18.35 -14.99
N ASN A 200 6.84 -18.80 -16.03
CA ASN A 200 5.62 -18.15 -16.51
C ASN A 200 4.48 -18.21 -15.47
N GLN A 201 4.50 -19.20 -14.58
CA GLN A 201 3.55 -19.35 -13.46
C GLN A 201 4.03 -18.64 -12.17
N MET A 202 5.09 -17.82 -12.27
CA MET A 202 5.74 -17.13 -11.14
C MET A 202 6.46 -18.07 -10.16
N GLU A 203 6.65 -19.35 -10.52
CA GLU A 203 7.42 -20.36 -9.78
C GLU A 203 8.92 -20.21 -10.11
N HIS A 204 9.48 -19.05 -9.75
CA HIS A 204 10.86 -18.68 -10.11
C HIS A 204 11.90 -19.59 -9.47
N GLN A 205 11.65 -20.09 -8.25
CA GLN A 205 12.61 -20.92 -7.53
C GLN A 205 12.65 -22.33 -8.11
N GLU A 206 11.49 -22.88 -8.46
CA GLU A 206 11.31 -24.17 -9.12
C GLU A 206 11.84 -24.16 -10.56
N ALA A 207 11.91 -22.98 -11.20
CA ALA A 207 12.51 -22.81 -12.52
C ALA A 207 14.06 -22.84 -12.51
N ILE A 208 14.70 -22.45 -11.40
CA ILE A 208 16.17 -22.35 -11.29
C ILE A 208 16.87 -23.68 -11.61
N PRO A 209 16.49 -24.84 -11.03
CA PRO A 209 17.15 -26.12 -11.29
C PRO A 209 17.22 -26.48 -12.77
N TYR A 210 16.17 -26.20 -13.55
CA TYR A 210 16.14 -26.50 -14.98
C TYR A 210 17.19 -25.69 -15.76
N PHE A 211 17.28 -24.39 -15.51
CA PHE A 211 18.27 -23.54 -16.19
C PHE A 211 19.69 -23.83 -15.72
N ALA A 212 19.88 -24.05 -14.42
CA ALA A 212 21.19 -24.38 -13.85
C ALA A 212 21.72 -25.71 -14.39
N ALA A 213 20.88 -26.74 -14.52
CA ALA A 213 21.26 -28.03 -15.07
C ALA A 213 21.72 -27.91 -16.53
N VAL A 214 21.01 -27.15 -17.36
CA VAL A 214 21.40 -26.91 -18.75
C VAL A 214 22.71 -26.13 -18.83
N CYS A 215 22.90 -25.09 -18.00
CA CYS A 215 24.16 -24.35 -17.94
C CYS A 215 25.33 -25.25 -17.53
N ALA A 216 25.17 -26.04 -16.46
CA ALA A 216 26.21 -26.93 -15.97
C ALA A 216 26.60 -28.00 -17.01
N ALA A 217 25.62 -28.52 -17.75
CA ALA A 217 25.89 -29.50 -18.80
C ALA A 217 26.62 -28.87 -20.00
N LEU A 218 26.18 -27.70 -20.49
CA LEU A 218 26.72 -27.08 -21.70
C LEU A 218 28.02 -26.29 -21.48
N ALA A 219 28.31 -25.79 -20.28
CA ALA A 219 29.47 -24.93 -20.04
C ALA A 219 30.82 -25.57 -20.45
N PRO A 220 31.10 -26.86 -20.17
CA PRO A 220 32.32 -27.52 -20.65
C PRO A 220 32.43 -27.58 -22.17
N LYS A 221 31.30 -27.76 -22.88
CA LYS A 221 31.26 -27.82 -24.35
C LYS A 221 31.41 -26.44 -24.99
N CYS A 222 31.11 -25.37 -24.24
CA CYS A 222 31.21 -23.97 -24.68
C CYS A 222 32.51 -23.29 -24.20
N ASP A 223 33.44 -24.02 -23.56
CA ASP A 223 34.68 -23.47 -22.97
C ASP A 223 34.43 -22.33 -21.95
N ASP A 224 33.34 -22.42 -21.17
CA ASP A 224 32.97 -21.41 -20.19
C ASP A 224 33.19 -21.86 -18.74
N SER A 225 34.46 -22.04 -18.36
CA SER A 225 34.85 -22.43 -17.00
C SER A 225 34.50 -21.37 -15.95
N GLU A 226 34.59 -20.09 -16.29
CA GLU A 226 34.26 -18.97 -15.40
C GLU A 226 32.77 -18.94 -15.08
N GLY A 227 31.89 -18.97 -16.09
CA GLY A 227 30.44 -19.03 -15.89
C GLY A 227 30.00 -20.25 -15.09
N ASN A 228 30.59 -21.41 -15.37
CA ASN A 228 30.31 -22.64 -14.61
C ASN A 228 30.71 -22.52 -13.14
N ASN A 229 31.87 -21.93 -12.85
CA ASN A 229 32.34 -21.71 -11.48
C ASN A 229 31.43 -20.75 -10.72
N ILE A 230 30.99 -19.66 -11.35
CA ILE A 230 30.02 -18.72 -10.77
C ILE A 230 28.74 -19.46 -10.35
N ILE A 231 28.20 -20.32 -11.23
CA ILE A 231 26.98 -21.10 -10.96
C ILE A 231 27.23 -22.15 -9.85
N ALA A 232 28.35 -22.86 -9.88
CA ALA A 232 28.68 -23.92 -8.92
C ALA A 232 28.85 -23.40 -7.48
N GLN A 233 29.27 -22.15 -7.32
CA GLN A 233 29.43 -21.48 -6.02
C GLN A 233 28.11 -21.00 -5.42
N MET A 234 27.00 -20.97 -6.19
CA MET A 234 25.69 -20.53 -5.69
C MET A 234 25.08 -21.60 -4.76
N GLU A 235 25.21 -21.42 -3.45
CA GLU A 235 24.71 -22.36 -2.42
C GLU A 235 23.22 -22.71 -2.59
N PHE A 236 22.41 -21.79 -3.08
CA PHE A 236 20.96 -22.00 -3.22
C PHE A 236 20.57 -22.84 -4.44
N VAL A 237 21.44 -23.01 -5.47
CA VAL A 237 21.17 -23.95 -6.58
C VAL A 237 21.08 -25.38 -6.03
N LYS A 238 21.85 -25.70 -4.98
CA LYS A 238 21.76 -26.96 -4.23
C LYS A 238 20.53 -27.03 -3.31
N LYS A 239 19.98 -25.88 -2.91
CA LYS A 239 18.84 -25.73 -1.98
C LYS A 239 17.48 -25.86 -2.66
N TYR A 240 17.34 -25.42 -3.91
CA TYR A 240 16.06 -25.43 -4.64
C TYR A 240 15.69 -26.79 -5.27
N GLY A 241 16.39 -27.86 -4.89
CA GLY A 241 16.20 -29.20 -5.39
C GLY A 241 16.93 -29.46 -6.71
N GLU A 242 16.90 -30.71 -7.14
CA GLU A 242 17.36 -31.11 -8.47
C GLU A 242 16.15 -31.32 -9.39
N ILE A 243 16.36 -31.19 -10.70
CA ILE A 243 15.39 -31.71 -11.66
C ILE A 243 15.26 -33.23 -11.51
N ASP A 244 14.15 -33.79 -12.00
CA ASP A 244 13.93 -35.25 -12.01
C ASP A 244 15.18 -36.00 -12.52
N ALA A 245 15.56 -37.07 -11.81
CA ALA A 245 16.79 -37.79 -12.10
C ALA A 245 16.83 -38.33 -13.53
N GLY A 246 15.71 -38.84 -14.05
CA GLY A 246 15.62 -39.31 -15.43
C GLY A 246 15.78 -38.18 -16.45
N ILE A 247 15.22 -36.99 -16.16
CA ILE A 247 15.43 -35.79 -16.99
C ILE A 247 16.89 -35.35 -16.96
N LYS A 248 17.53 -35.38 -15.78
CA LYS A 248 18.95 -35.03 -15.59
C LYS A 248 19.86 -35.97 -16.38
N ASP A 249 19.61 -37.26 -16.29
CA ASP A 249 20.40 -38.29 -16.97
C ASP A 249 20.26 -38.15 -18.49
N ASN A 250 19.02 -38.01 -19.00
CA ASN A 250 18.78 -37.82 -20.43
C ASN A 250 19.36 -36.49 -20.96
N LEU A 251 19.34 -35.42 -20.16
CA LEU A 251 20.03 -34.18 -20.48
C LEU A 251 21.54 -34.38 -20.56
N HIS A 252 22.12 -35.13 -19.61
CA HIS A 252 23.55 -35.40 -19.60
C HIS A 252 23.98 -36.20 -20.82
N THR A 253 23.30 -37.31 -21.12
CA THR A 253 23.53 -38.11 -22.33
C THR A 253 23.41 -37.26 -23.59
N ALA A 254 22.36 -36.42 -23.68
CA ALA A 254 22.18 -35.53 -24.83
C ALA A 254 23.31 -34.51 -25.01
N VAL A 255 24.03 -34.16 -23.95
CA VAL A 255 25.17 -33.22 -24.02
C VAL A 255 26.50 -33.95 -24.22
N GLU A 256 26.74 -35.07 -23.53
CA GLU A 256 27.98 -35.85 -23.63
C GLU A 256 28.29 -36.21 -25.06
N ASP A 257 27.27 -36.76 -25.72
CA ASP A 257 27.40 -37.28 -27.05
C ASP A 257 27.52 -36.17 -28.13
N LEU A 258 27.43 -34.87 -27.79
CA LEU A 258 27.75 -33.78 -28.71
C LEU A 258 29.22 -33.91 -29.15
N GLN A 259 29.42 -34.32 -30.41
CA GLN A 259 30.72 -34.66 -30.99
C GLN A 259 31.62 -33.44 -31.31
N GLN A 260 31.09 -32.21 -31.22
CA GLN A 260 31.78 -30.97 -31.60
C GLN A 260 31.81 -29.96 -30.45
N GLU A 261 32.92 -29.24 -30.32
CA GLU A 261 33.04 -28.05 -29.47
C GLU A 261 32.04 -26.98 -29.94
N ARG A 262 31.35 -26.36 -28.98
CA ARG A 262 30.40 -25.27 -29.24
C ARG A 262 31.07 -23.93 -28.96
N LYS A 263 30.55 -22.89 -29.60
CA LYS A 263 30.98 -21.52 -29.31
C LYS A 263 30.39 -21.05 -27.98
N LYS A 264 31.06 -20.10 -27.33
CA LYS A 264 30.59 -19.45 -26.11
C LYS A 264 29.19 -18.84 -26.27
N ASP A 265 28.87 -18.33 -27.46
CA ASP A 265 27.59 -17.71 -27.80
C ASP A 265 26.53 -18.72 -28.28
N ASP A 266 26.64 -19.99 -27.87
CA ASP A 266 25.64 -21.01 -28.16
C ASP A 266 24.22 -20.56 -27.75
N PRO A 267 23.22 -20.63 -28.65
CA PRO A 267 21.89 -20.11 -28.36
C PRO A 267 21.17 -20.80 -27.19
N GLN A 268 21.32 -22.12 -27.02
CA GLN A 268 20.70 -22.84 -25.90
C GLN A 268 21.38 -22.44 -24.58
N TYR A 269 22.70 -22.35 -24.57
CA TYR A 269 23.47 -21.91 -23.40
C TYR A 269 23.12 -20.47 -22.98
N LEU A 270 23.13 -19.53 -23.94
CA LEU A 270 22.73 -18.14 -23.71
C LEU A 270 21.29 -18.02 -23.21
N GLN A 271 20.37 -18.80 -23.79
CA GLN A 271 18.97 -18.79 -23.36
C GLN A 271 18.83 -19.30 -21.91
N ALA A 272 19.56 -20.35 -21.53
CA ALA A 272 19.57 -20.85 -20.15
C ALA A 272 20.13 -19.79 -19.18
N LEU A 273 21.27 -19.16 -19.50
CA LEU A 273 21.89 -18.11 -18.70
C LEU A 273 20.96 -16.89 -18.51
N VAL A 274 20.35 -16.39 -19.59
CA VAL A 274 19.38 -15.27 -19.55
C VAL A 274 18.20 -15.59 -18.64
N ASN A 275 17.62 -16.79 -18.74
CA ASN A 275 16.48 -17.16 -17.90
C ASN A 275 16.89 -17.41 -16.45
N LEU A 276 18.09 -17.96 -16.21
CA LEU A 276 18.66 -18.14 -14.87
C LEU A 276 18.81 -16.78 -14.17
N VAL A 277 19.50 -15.81 -14.79
CA VAL A 277 19.64 -14.45 -14.24
C VAL A 277 18.28 -13.81 -13.92
N SER A 278 17.29 -13.97 -14.80
CA SER A 278 15.93 -13.49 -14.55
C SER A 278 15.30 -14.15 -13.31
N CYS A 279 15.42 -15.47 -13.15
CA CYS A 279 14.84 -16.18 -12.01
C CYS A 279 15.56 -15.85 -10.71
N LEU A 280 16.89 -15.74 -10.71
CA LEU A 280 17.69 -15.29 -9.57
C LEU A 280 17.27 -13.89 -9.09
N THR A 281 16.97 -13.00 -10.03
CA THR A 281 16.53 -11.63 -9.75
C THR A 281 15.12 -11.58 -9.15
N ASP A 282 14.16 -12.34 -9.68
CA ASP A 282 12.75 -12.23 -9.30
C ASP A 282 12.31 -13.16 -8.18
N GLY A 283 12.92 -14.35 -8.06
CA GLY A 283 12.61 -15.36 -7.04
C GLY A 283 13.37 -15.09 -5.74
N PRO A 284 14.56 -15.68 -5.55
CA PRO A 284 15.32 -15.58 -4.31
C PRO A 284 15.91 -14.18 -4.04
N ARG A 285 15.89 -13.29 -5.04
CA ARG A 285 16.51 -11.95 -4.98
C ARG A 285 18.02 -12.02 -4.74
N ALA A 286 18.67 -13.00 -5.37
CA ALA A 286 20.11 -13.22 -5.38
C ALA A 286 20.80 -12.19 -6.30
N TYR A 287 20.73 -10.91 -5.92
CA TYR A 287 21.14 -9.80 -6.79
C TYR A 287 22.65 -9.75 -7.05
N ALA A 288 23.48 -10.27 -6.14
CA ALA A 288 24.93 -10.26 -6.33
C ALA A 288 25.34 -11.28 -7.39
N GLU A 289 24.87 -12.50 -7.22
CA GLU A 289 25.09 -13.66 -8.08
C GLU A 289 24.50 -13.43 -9.48
N ALA A 290 23.27 -12.91 -9.54
CA ALA A 290 22.65 -12.55 -10.81
C ALA A 290 23.42 -11.44 -11.55
N GLN A 291 24.04 -10.49 -10.83
CA GLN A 291 24.82 -9.43 -11.45
C GLN A 291 26.14 -9.98 -11.99
N GLU A 292 26.83 -10.80 -11.21
CA GLU A 292 28.09 -11.44 -11.60
C GLU A 292 27.89 -12.22 -12.90
N LEU A 293 26.87 -13.08 -12.94
CA LEU A 293 26.55 -13.87 -14.13
C LEU A 293 26.14 -13.00 -15.33
N ALA A 294 25.33 -11.96 -15.11
CA ALA A 294 24.94 -11.05 -16.20
C ALA A 294 26.14 -10.30 -16.80
N LEU A 295 27.05 -9.83 -15.95
CA LEU A 295 28.27 -9.14 -16.39
C LEU A 295 29.24 -10.08 -17.10
N HIS A 296 29.34 -11.34 -16.66
CA HIS A 296 30.12 -12.37 -17.35
C HIS A 296 29.62 -12.54 -18.80
N VAL A 297 28.31 -12.74 -18.99
CA VAL A 297 27.73 -12.86 -20.33
C VAL A 297 28.02 -11.63 -21.20
N LEU A 298 27.84 -10.42 -20.67
CA LEU A 298 28.03 -9.17 -21.41
C LEU A 298 29.51 -8.79 -21.63
N LYS A 299 30.47 -9.43 -20.97
CA LYS A 299 31.90 -9.16 -21.17
C LYS A 299 32.59 -10.25 -21.98
N ASN A 300 32.30 -11.50 -21.64
CA ASN A 300 33.10 -12.66 -22.04
C ASN A 300 32.40 -13.54 -23.08
N ILE A 301 31.07 -13.42 -23.24
CA ILE A 301 30.29 -14.28 -24.14
C ILE A 301 29.71 -13.48 -25.31
N GLN A 302 28.78 -12.56 -25.02
CA GLN A 302 28.08 -11.77 -26.04
C GLN A 302 27.81 -10.35 -25.54
N LYS A 303 28.66 -9.42 -25.95
CA LYS A 303 28.68 -8.03 -25.48
C LYS A 303 27.38 -7.25 -25.74
N GLU A 304 26.72 -7.53 -26.85
CA GLU A 304 25.51 -6.80 -27.29
C GLU A 304 24.22 -7.59 -27.06
N ASN A 305 24.24 -8.56 -26.12
CA ASN A 305 23.05 -9.35 -25.79
C ASN A 305 21.96 -8.47 -25.15
N THR A 306 20.90 -8.20 -25.91
CA THR A 306 19.80 -7.31 -25.50
C THR A 306 19.02 -7.85 -24.30
N ASP A 307 18.72 -9.15 -24.26
CA ASP A 307 17.93 -9.76 -23.19
C ASP A 307 18.70 -9.74 -21.86
N MET A 308 20.01 -10.01 -21.89
CA MET A 308 20.86 -9.96 -20.71
C MET A 308 21.05 -8.53 -20.22
N GLN A 309 21.24 -7.56 -21.12
CA GLN A 309 21.31 -6.15 -20.75
C GLN A 309 19.99 -5.65 -20.11
N ASN A 310 18.85 -6.08 -20.64
CA ASN A 310 17.53 -5.83 -20.04
C ASN A 310 17.38 -6.48 -18.65
N ASN A 311 17.85 -7.72 -18.48
CA ASN A 311 17.87 -8.38 -17.18
C ASN A 311 18.78 -7.66 -16.18
N LEU A 312 19.95 -7.19 -16.61
CA LEU A 312 20.87 -6.39 -15.79
C LEU A 312 20.23 -5.07 -15.35
N GLY A 313 19.55 -4.37 -16.27
CA GLY A 313 18.80 -3.16 -15.95
C GLY A 313 17.67 -3.42 -14.94
N ARG A 314 16.91 -4.50 -15.13
CA ARG A 314 15.86 -4.93 -14.20
C ARG A 314 16.42 -5.28 -12.83
N LEU A 315 17.54 -5.98 -12.77
CA LEU A 315 18.26 -6.32 -11.55
C LEU A 315 18.66 -5.05 -10.80
N TYR A 316 19.31 -4.10 -11.46
CA TYR A 316 19.69 -2.83 -10.84
C TYR A 316 18.47 -2.11 -10.27
N ARG A 317 17.34 -2.08 -10.98
CA ARG A 317 16.11 -1.46 -10.46
C ARG A 317 15.57 -2.19 -9.23
N LYS A 318 15.58 -3.52 -9.22
CA LYS A 318 15.09 -4.34 -8.10
C LYS A 318 15.97 -4.20 -6.86
N ARG A 319 17.28 -3.98 -7.04
CA ARG A 319 18.21 -3.64 -5.96
C ARG A 319 18.07 -2.19 -5.47
N GLY A 320 17.57 -1.29 -6.31
CA GLY A 320 17.38 0.14 -6.00
C GLY A 320 18.37 1.08 -6.70
N ASP A 321 19.25 0.57 -7.56
CA ASP A 321 20.22 1.34 -8.33
C ASP A 321 19.59 1.94 -9.60
N TYR A 322 18.64 2.84 -9.43
CA TYR A 322 17.81 3.35 -10.53
C TYR A 322 18.59 4.05 -11.64
N LEU A 323 19.73 4.70 -11.34
CA LEU A 323 20.58 5.32 -12.35
C LEU A 323 21.31 4.29 -13.21
N LYS A 324 21.89 3.24 -12.59
CA LYS A 324 22.50 2.12 -13.32
C LYS A 324 21.46 1.36 -14.15
N ALA A 325 20.25 1.21 -13.61
CA ALA A 325 19.15 0.62 -14.35
C ALA A 325 18.78 1.45 -15.59
N LYS A 326 18.64 2.78 -15.46
CA LYS A 326 18.39 3.66 -16.61
C LYS A 326 19.50 3.56 -17.65
N GLU A 327 20.75 3.52 -17.21
CA GLU A 327 21.91 3.36 -18.10
C GLU A 327 21.87 2.02 -18.86
N ALA A 328 21.62 0.92 -18.17
CA ALA A 328 21.56 -0.39 -18.79
C ALA A 328 20.48 -0.45 -19.89
N HIS A 329 19.29 0.08 -19.62
CA HIS A 329 18.21 0.17 -20.61
C HIS A 329 18.50 1.20 -21.71
N ARG A 330 19.27 2.26 -21.41
CA ARG A 330 19.73 3.24 -22.42
C ARG A 330 20.64 2.56 -23.44
N VAL A 331 21.59 1.74 -22.97
CA VAL A 331 22.48 0.96 -23.86
C VAL A 331 21.67 0.08 -24.82
N VAL A 332 20.58 -0.55 -24.36
CA VAL A 332 19.70 -1.33 -25.24
C VAL A 332 19.11 -0.47 -26.35
N MET A 333 18.56 0.70 -26.00
CA MET A 333 17.98 1.61 -26.98
C MET A 333 19.04 2.20 -27.93
N ASP A 334 20.24 2.51 -27.43
CA ASP A 334 21.35 3.03 -28.24
C ASP A 334 21.90 1.99 -29.20
N ASN A 335 22.03 0.74 -28.77
CA ASN A 335 22.41 -0.37 -29.65
C ASN A 335 21.37 -0.57 -30.75
N GLN A 336 20.08 -0.54 -30.40
CA GLN A 336 19.01 -0.62 -31.40
C GLN A 336 18.98 0.59 -32.34
N ARG A 337 19.28 1.80 -31.87
CA ARG A 337 19.42 2.99 -32.72
C ARG A 337 20.59 2.85 -33.69
N ARG A 338 21.77 2.43 -33.22
CA ARG A 338 22.94 2.20 -34.08
C ARG A 338 22.70 1.12 -35.13
N ALA A 339 22.11 -0.01 -34.74
CA ALA A 339 21.75 -1.08 -35.67
C ALA A 339 20.77 -0.63 -36.78
N ARG A 340 19.96 0.43 -36.55
CA ARG A 340 19.12 1.04 -37.59
C ARG A 340 19.93 1.90 -38.56
N GLU A 341 20.84 2.72 -38.04
CA GLU A 341 21.69 3.61 -38.84
C GLU A 341 22.58 2.82 -39.82
N GLU A 342 22.95 1.59 -39.44
CA GLU A 342 23.75 0.67 -40.24
C GLU A 342 22.92 -0.09 -41.31
N ASN A 343 21.66 -0.46 -41.04
CA ASN A 343 20.81 -1.29 -41.92
C ASN A 343 19.84 -0.50 -42.84
N LYS A 344 20.33 0.55 -43.48
CA LYS A 344 19.64 1.73 -44.05
C LYS A 344 18.31 1.65 -44.86
N ASN A 345 17.59 0.54 -45.11
CA ASN A 345 16.46 0.57 -46.08
C ASN A 345 15.12 -0.14 -45.76
N TYR A 346 14.85 -0.64 -44.54
CA TYR A 346 13.55 -1.30 -44.25
C TYR A 346 12.71 -0.65 -43.14
N PHE A 347 13.16 0.47 -42.56
CA PHE A 347 12.67 1.01 -41.30
C PHE A 347 12.21 2.46 -41.45
N VAL A 348 10.91 2.76 -41.57
CA VAL A 348 10.48 4.17 -41.49
C VAL A 348 9.10 4.34 -40.86
N ASP A 349 9.06 4.22 -39.52
CA ASP A 349 8.21 5.05 -38.64
C ASP A 349 8.71 4.97 -37.18
N GLU A 350 8.38 5.97 -36.36
CA GLU A 350 8.73 6.09 -34.94
C GLU A 350 8.32 4.86 -34.10
N THR A 351 7.32 4.09 -34.53
CA THR A 351 6.88 2.81 -33.94
C THR A 351 7.97 1.72 -33.88
N ALA A 352 8.72 1.53 -34.97
CA ALA A 352 9.85 0.59 -35.03
C ALA A 352 11.04 1.09 -34.18
N SER A 353 10.96 2.36 -33.74
CA SER A 353 12.02 3.02 -33.01
C SER A 353 12.05 2.72 -31.50
N LEU A 354 10.96 2.14 -30.99
CA LEU A 354 10.61 2.14 -29.58
C LEU A 354 10.83 0.78 -28.92
N ASN A 355 11.83 0.68 -28.04
CA ASN A 355 11.96 -0.49 -27.16
C ASN A 355 10.98 -0.38 -26.00
N ARG A 356 9.75 -0.89 -26.18
CA ARG A 356 8.67 -0.82 -25.18
C ARG A 356 9.16 -1.23 -23.79
N TYR A 357 9.89 -2.35 -23.68
CA TYR A 357 10.34 -2.87 -22.40
C TYR A 357 11.38 -1.93 -21.74
N ALA A 358 12.44 -1.58 -22.46
CA ALA A 358 13.52 -0.76 -21.92
C ALA A 358 13.03 0.64 -21.52
N GLU A 359 12.17 1.24 -22.33
CA GLU A 359 11.59 2.55 -22.03
C GLU A 359 10.63 2.51 -20.85
N LEU A 360 9.74 1.51 -20.79
CA LEU A 360 8.85 1.35 -19.65
C LEU A 360 9.66 1.12 -18.36
N GLU A 361 10.74 0.35 -18.41
CA GLU A 361 11.65 0.17 -17.26
C GLU A 361 12.41 1.47 -16.90
N GLN A 362 12.77 2.31 -17.86
CA GLN A 362 13.28 3.66 -17.58
C GLN A 362 12.23 4.55 -16.90
N ALA A 363 10.99 4.53 -17.35
CA ALA A 363 9.89 5.26 -16.72
C ALA A 363 9.68 4.79 -15.27
N LYS A 364 9.70 3.46 -15.02
CA LYS A 364 9.67 2.89 -13.65
C LYS A 364 10.80 3.46 -12.77
N CYS A 365 12.00 3.60 -13.32
CA CYS A 365 13.15 4.18 -12.61
C CYS A 365 12.96 5.69 -12.36
N SER A 366 12.49 6.44 -13.36
CA SER A 366 12.20 7.88 -13.25
C SER A 366 11.16 8.15 -12.16
N ILE A 367 10.10 7.34 -12.05
CA ILE A 367 9.10 7.41 -10.96
C ILE A 367 9.76 7.22 -9.59
N ARG A 368 10.67 6.24 -9.46
CA ARG A 368 11.38 5.97 -8.19
C ARG A 368 12.34 7.09 -7.82
N LEU A 369 12.95 7.74 -8.82
CA LEU A 369 13.80 8.93 -8.68
C LEU A 369 12.99 10.23 -8.50
N LYS A 370 11.66 10.17 -8.51
CA LYS A 370 10.75 11.33 -8.43
C LYS A 370 10.83 12.29 -9.63
N TYR A 371 11.32 11.83 -10.77
CA TYR A 371 11.28 12.54 -12.06
C TYR A 371 9.92 12.31 -12.73
N PHE A 372 8.85 12.83 -12.11
CA PHE A 372 7.47 12.51 -12.50
C PHE A 372 7.10 13.01 -13.89
N GLU A 373 7.50 14.24 -14.25
CA GLU A 373 7.22 14.82 -15.58
C GLU A 373 7.86 13.99 -16.70
N GLN A 374 9.16 13.69 -16.58
CA GLN A 374 9.86 12.80 -17.52
C GLN A 374 9.20 11.42 -17.62
N ALA A 375 8.77 10.86 -16.48
CA ALA A 375 8.10 9.56 -16.48
C ALA A 375 6.75 9.63 -17.21
N LEU A 376 5.95 10.67 -16.97
CA LEU A 376 4.65 10.85 -17.63
C LEU A 376 4.81 11.05 -19.13
N GLU A 377 5.78 11.85 -19.58
CA GLU A 377 6.10 12.03 -21.01
C GLU A 377 6.45 10.68 -21.67
N GLN A 378 7.30 9.87 -21.04
CA GLN A 378 7.67 8.54 -21.53
C GLN A 378 6.46 7.60 -21.59
N LEU A 379 5.61 7.61 -20.57
CA LEU A 379 4.41 6.77 -20.52
C LEU A 379 3.35 7.21 -21.54
N GLU A 380 3.19 8.52 -21.77
CA GLU A 380 2.28 9.06 -22.78
C GLU A 380 2.77 8.75 -24.19
N ARG A 381 4.08 8.85 -24.42
CA ARG A 381 4.70 8.38 -25.67
C ARG A 381 4.42 6.91 -25.90
N LEU A 382 4.64 6.06 -24.90
CA LEU A 382 4.32 4.62 -24.99
C LEU A 382 2.84 4.37 -25.30
N LEU A 383 1.91 5.11 -24.67
CA LEU A 383 0.47 4.99 -24.93
C LEU A 383 0.06 5.49 -26.33
N GLY A 384 0.79 6.45 -26.89
CA GLY A 384 0.60 6.89 -28.27
C GLY A 384 0.86 5.77 -29.29
N PHE A 385 1.77 4.85 -28.98
CA PHE A 385 2.10 3.70 -29.84
C PHE A 385 1.38 2.40 -29.44
N TYR A 386 1.14 2.21 -28.15
CA TYR A 386 0.47 1.04 -27.57
C TYR A 386 -0.80 1.51 -26.85
N ASP A 387 -1.85 1.78 -27.62
CA ASP A 387 -3.13 2.25 -27.06
C ASP A 387 -3.67 1.25 -26.02
N LYS A 388 -4.12 1.80 -24.89
CA LYS A 388 -4.66 1.06 -23.74
C LYS A 388 -3.75 -0.04 -23.19
N ASP A 389 -2.43 0.07 -23.36
CA ASP A 389 -1.49 -0.89 -22.80
C ASP A 389 -1.65 -1.01 -21.27
N PRO A 390 -2.06 -2.19 -20.76
CA PRO A 390 -2.40 -2.35 -19.35
C PRO A 390 -1.22 -2.09 -18.40
N GLU A 391 0.00 -2.47 -18.80
CA GLU A 391 1.18 -2.27 -17.96
C GLU A 391 1.60 -0.80 -17.94
N VAL A 392 1.51 -0.10 -19.08
CA VAL A 392 1.84 1.33 -19.16
C VAL A 392 0.81 2.16 -18.38
N LEU A 393 -0.49 1.84 -18.51
CA LEU A 393 -1.56 2.49 -17.73
C LEU A 393 -1.38 2.27 -16.22
N LEU A 394 -1.00 1.06 -15.80
CA LEU A 394 -0.65 0.78 -14.40
C LEU A 394 0.44 1.73 -13.91
N TRP A 395 1.53 1.89 -14.66
CA TRP A 395 2.63 2.75 -14.28
C TRP A 395 2.30 4.24 -14.35
N LYS A 396 1.37 4.66 -15.24
CA LYS A 396 0.81 6.02 -15.23
C LYS A 396 0.04 6.30 -13.95
N GLY A 397 -0.84 5.39 -13.53
CA GLY A 397 -1.54 5.48 -12.25
C GLY A 397 -0.59 5.50 -11.04
N LEU A 398 0.44 4.66 -11.05
CA LEU A 398 1.48 4.64 -10.00
C LEU A 398 2.31 5.94 -9.97
N CYS A 399 2.54 6.58 -11.12
CA CYS A 399 3.24 7.86 -11.22
C CYS A 399 2.42 8.96 -10.54
N TYR A 400 1.14 9.11 -10.90
CA TYR A 400 0.24 10.08 -10.26
C TYR A 400 0.15 9.86 -8.75
N ARG A 401 0.03 8.61 -8.29
CA ARG A 401 0.00 8.28 -6.86
C ARG A 401 1.28 8.73 -6.15
N ASN A 402 2.45 8.43 -6.72
CA ASN A 402 3.73 8.79 -6.11
C ASN A 402 4.00 10.31 -6.14
N GLN A 403 3.37 11.04 -7.06
CA GLN A 403 3.35 12.51 -7.09
C GLN A 403 2.37 13.13 -6.06
N GLY A 404 1.49 12.32 -5.45
CA GLY A 404 0.45 12.75 -4.52
C GLY A 404 -0.89 13.11 -5.18
N GLN A 405 -1.00 12.95 -6.51
CA GLN A 405 -2.22 13.19 -7.28
C GLN A 405 -3.16 11.97 -7.22
N LEU A 406 -3.71 11.72 -6.02
CA LEU A 406 -4.50 10.51 -5.75
C LEU A 406 -5.77 10.40 -6.61
N THR A 407 -6.44 11.51 -6.92
CA THR A 407 -7.66 11.52 -7.76
C THR A 407 -7.39 11.02 -9.18
N GLN A 408 -6.37 11.57 -9.85
CA GLN A 408 -5.97 11.14 -11.19
C GLN A 408 -5.46 9.69 -11.20
N ALA A 409 -4.74 9.28 -10.15
CA ALA A 409 -4.31 7.89 -9.98
C ALA A 409 -5.50 6.94 -9.91
N VAL A 410 -6.51 7.26 -9.09
CA VAL A 410 -7.73 6.46 -8.93
C VAL A 410 -8.51 6.35 -10.23
N GLU A 411 -8.64 7.44 -11.00
CA GLU A 411 -9.37 7.44 -12.27
C GLU A 411 -8.74 6.45 -13.29
N VAL A 412 -7.43 6.58 -13.53
CA VAL A 412 -6.70 5.69 -14.45
C VAL A 412 -6.76 4.24 -13.97
N LEU A 413 -6.49 4.00 -12.68
CA LEU A 413 -6.42 2.64 -12.13
C LEU A 413 -7.79 1.96 -12.04
N LYS A 414 -8.89 2.69 -11.83
CA LYS A 414 -10.24 2.13 -11.80
C LYS A 414 -10.62 1.57 -13.17
N SER A 415 -10.43 2.35 -14.24
CA SER A 415 -10.68 1.88 -15.61
C SER A 415 -9.86 0.64 -15.96
N LEU A 416 -8.60 0.58 -15.49
CA LEU A 416 -7.72 -0.56 -15.66
C LEU A 416 -8.22 -1.80 -14.90
N CYS A 417 -8.69 -1.64 -13.66
CA CYS A 417 -9.23 -2.76 -12.88
C CYS A 417 -10.51 -3.36 -13.50
N ASP A 418 -11.33 -2.53 -14.16
CA ASP A 418 -12.54 -2.95 -14.86
C ASP A 418 -12.21 -3.76 -16.14
N ALA A 419 -11.13 -3.40 -16.84
CA ALA A 419 -10.61 -4.13 -17.99
C ALA A 419 -9.88 -5.43 -17.57
N GLU A 420 -9.03 -5.36 -16.55
CA GLU A 420 -8.16 -6.46 -16.09
C GLU A 420 -8.79 -7.23 -14.92
N LYS A 421 -9.68 -8.16 -15.24
CA LYS A 421 -10.47 -8.90 -14.23
C LYS A 421 -9.72 -10.05 -13.55
N VAL A 422 -8.64 -10.55 -14.14
CA VAL A 422 -7.86 -11.66 -13.57
C VAL A 422 -6.99 -11.16 -12.42
N ILE A 423 -7.10 -11.83 -11.28
CA ILE A 423 -6.33 -11.54 -10.07
C ILE A 423 -5.52 -12.78 -9.74
N ARG A 424 -4.25 -12.79 -10.18
CA ARG A 424 -3.26 -13.85 -9.92
C ARG A 424 -1.86 -13.25 -9.80
N PRO A 425 -0.89 -13.97 -9.20
CA PRO A 425 0.50 -13.53 -9.14
C PRO A 425 1.03 -13.03 -10.50
N GLY A 426 1.73 -11.90 -10.50
CA GLY A 426 2.36 -11.34 -11.70
C GLY A 426 1.42 -10.59 -12.68
N THR A 427 0.10 -10.81 -12.62
CA THR A 427 -0.89 -10.16 -13.51
C THR A 427 -0.98 -8.64 -13.31
N VAL A 428 -1.43 -7.92 -14.34
CA VAL A 428 -1.71 -6.48 -14.24
C VAL A 428 -2.92 -6.23 -13.34
N GLY A 429 -3.97 -7.05 -13.45
CA GLY A 429 -5.19 -6.93 -12.65
C GLY A 429 -4.95 -6.99 -11.13
N LEU A 430 -4.05 -7.86 -10.65
CA LEU A 430 -3.64 -7.87 -9.24
C LEU A 430 -2.88 -6.60 -8.86
N LYS A 431 -1.88 -6.20 -9.67
CA LYS A 431 -1.05 -5.01 -9.40
C LYS A 431 -1.88 -3.71 -9.40
N ALA A 432 -2.87 -3.62 -10.28
CA ALA A 432 -3.78 -2.47 -10.38
C ALA A 432 -4.66 -2.34 -9.14
N ARG A 433 -5.25 -3.45 -8.66
CA ARG A 433 -6.03 -3.47 -7.41
C ARG A 433 -5.17 -3.14 -6.20
N TYR A 434 -3.94 -3.65 -6.15
CA TYR A 434 -3.01 -3.32 -5.08
C TYR A 434 -2.69 -1.81 -5.11
N ALA A 435 -2.44 -1.25 -6.30
CA ALA A 435 -2.24 0.19 -6.48
C ALA A 435 -3.46 1.00 -6.03
N MET A 436 -4.68 0.58 -6.38
CA MET A 436 -5.93 1.19 -5.91
C MET A 436 -6.03 1.18 -4.39
N GLY A 437 -5.82 0.04 -3.74
CA GLY A 437 -5.82 -0.07 -2.28
C GLY A 437 -4.84 0.92 -1.64
N THR A 438 -3.63 1.02 -2.18
CA THR A 438 -2.61 1.97 -1.67
C THR A 438 -2.94 3.44 -1.90
N CYS A 439 -3.71 3.81 -2.93
CA CYS A 439 -4.18 5.19 -3.10
C CYS A 439 -5.12 5.60 -1.96
N TYR A 440 -5.91 4.66 -1.43
CA TYR A 440 -6.88 4.93 -0.37
C TYR A 440 -6.33 4.77 1.04
N LEU A 441 -5.22 4.04 1.25
CA LEU A 441 -4.60 3.81 2.57
C LEU A 441 -4.49 5.09 3.44
N PRO A 442 -4.03 6.26 2.92
CA PRO A 442 -3.82 7.43 3.76
C PRO A 442 -5.09 8.13 4.27
N SER A 443 -6.21 8.03 3.53
CA SER A 443 -7.40 8.87 3.75
C SER A 443 -8.71 8.11 3.92
N ALA A 444 -8.79 6.88 3.40
CA ALA A 444 -10.01 6.08 3.37
C ALA A 444 -9.71 4.58 3.59
N PRO A 445 -9.30 4.17 4.81
CA PRO A 445 -8.96 2.78 5.12
C PRO A 445 -10.10 1.79 4.81
N ALA A 446 -11.36 2.20 4.91
CA ALA A 446 -12.50 1.38 4.51
C ALA A 446 -12.53 1.08 3.00
N GLN A 447 -12.20 2.06 2.15
CA GLN A 447 -12.13 1.85 0.70
C GLN A 447 -10.90 1.03 0.32
N ALA A 448 -9.77 1.28 0.99
CA ALA A 448 -8.55 0.48 0.81
C ALA A 448 -8.78 -1.00 1.12
N LYS A 449 -9.50 -1.28 2.23
CA LYS A 449 -9.88 -2.63 2.66
C LYS A 449 -10.54 -3.43 1.55
N VAL A 450 -11.56 -2.86 0.88
CA VAL A 450 -12.31 -3.53 -0.20
C VAL A 450 -11.39 -4.01 -1.33
N TRP A 451 -10.38 -3.21 -1.71
CA TRP A 451 -9.44 -3.58 -2.76
C TRP A 451 -8.49 -4.69 -2.34
N PHE A 452 -8.01 -4.67 -1.09
CA PHE A 452 -7.15 -5.75 -0.58
C PHE A 452 -7.94 -7.04 -0.35
N GLU A 453 -9.21 -6.97 0.07
CA GLU A 453 -10.10 -8.14 0.18
C GLU A 453 -10.29 -8.83 -1.18
N GLN A 454 -10.44 -8.09 -2.28
CA GLN A 454 -10.52 -8.70 -3.62
C GLN A 454 -9.25 -9.49 -3.97
N ILE A 455 -8.07 -9.00 -3.55
CA ILE A 455 -6.80 -9.69 -3.80
C ILE A 455 -6.72 -10.93 -2.92
N VAL A 456 -6.94 -10.81 -1.61
CA VAL A 456 -6.86 -11.92 -0.66
C VAL A 456 -7.90 -13.00 -0.96
N GLN A 457 -9.10 -12.63 -1.43
CA GLN A 457 -10.11 -13.60 -1.85
C GLN A 457 -9.68 -14.42 -3.07
N ALA A 458 -8.98 -13.79 -4.01
CA ALA A 458 -8.52 -14.46 -5.24
C ALA A 458 -7.17 -15.18 -5.06
N GLU A 459 -6.28 -14.61 -4.24
CA GLU A 459 -4.94 -15.09 -3.93
C GLU A 459 -4.67 -14.93 -2.42
N PRO A 460 -5.13 -15.88 -1.58
CA PRO A 460 -4.96 -15.82 -0.13
C PRO A 460 -3.51 -15.77 0.33
N SER A 461 -2.57 -16.23 -0.51
CA SER A 461 -1.14 -16.27 -0.20
C SER A 461 -0.40 -14.96 -0.54
N ASP A 462 -1.09 -13.92 -1.06
CA ASP A 462 -0.48 -12.61 -1.31
C ASP A 462 -0.21 -11.87 0.01
N ILE A 463 0.96 -12.14 0.59
CA ILE A 463 1.43 -11.57 1.85
C ILE A 463 1.30 -10.02 1.90
N PRO A 464 1.72 -9.26 0.86
CA PRO A 464 1.58 -7.80 0.89
C PRO A 464 0.13 -7.32 0.99
N ALA A 465 -0.80 -7.90 0.23
CA ALA A 465 -2.21 -7.52 0.29
C ALA A 465 -2.84 -7.90 1.62
N LEU A 466 -2.55 -9.11 2.13
CA LEU A 466 -3.05 -9.59 3.41
C LEU A 466 -2.56 -8.73 4.60
N LYS A 467 -1.29 -8.32 4.57
CA LYS A 467 -0.74 -7.37 5.55
C LYS A 467 -1.47 -6.03 5.51
N ASN A 468 -1.70 -5.48 4.32
CA ASN A 468 -2.40 -4.21 4.18
C ASN A 468 -3.89 -4.31 4.53
N LEU A 469 -4.52 -5.46 4.30
CA LEU A 469 -5.87 -5.76 4.79
C LEU A 469 -5.90 -5.70 6.31
N GLY A 470 -4.98 -6.37 7.00
CA GLY A 470 -4.82 -6.30 8.45
C GLY A 470 -4.63 -4.85 8.95
N TRP A 471 -3.83 -4.05 8.24
CA TRP A 471 -3.64 -2.63 8.57
C TRP A 471 -4.91 -1.81 8.41
N CYS A 472 -5.69 -2.04 7.34
CA CYS A 472 -6.97 -1.38 7.16
C CYS A 472 -7.94 -1.74 8.28
N GLN A 473 -8.06 -3.03 8.63
CA GLN A 473 -8.88 -3.52 9.73
C GLN A 473 -8.47 -2.87 11.07
N GLN A 474 -7.16 -2.79 11.35
CA GLN A 474 -6.62 -2.12 12.53
C GLN A 474 -7.02 -0.64 12.59
N MET A 475 -6.91 0.10 11.47
CA MET A 475 -7.30 1.52 11.41
C MET A 475 -8.80 1.73 11.64
N LEU A 476 -9.62 0.78 11.21
CA LEU A 476 -11.08 0.76 11.41
C LEU A 476 -11.49 0.28 12.82
N GLY A 477 -10.53 -0.15 13.65
CA GLY A 477 -10.76 -0.68 14.99
C GLY A 477 -11.27 -2.11 15.03
N GLU A 478 -11.23 -2.82 13.89
CA GLU A 478 -11.62 -4.22 13.71
C GLU A 478 -10.48 -5.15 14.18
N TYR A 479 -10.03 -4.96 15.43
CA TYR A 479 -8.77 -5.55 15.91
C TYR A 479 -8.74 -7.08 15.86
N GLN A 480 -9.88 -7.75 16.03
CA GLN A 480 -9.93 -9.22 15.96
C GLN A 480 -9.65 -9.73 14.53
N GLU A 481 -10.21 -9.07 13.51
CA GLU A 481 -9.97 -9.42 12.12
C GLU A 481 -8.54 -9.04 11.71
N ALA A 482 -8.04 -7.89 12.18
CA ALA A 482 -6.64 -7.49 11.96
C ALA A 482 -5.66 -8.54 12.51
N ILE A 483 -5.90 -9.05 13.73
CA ILE A 483 -5.11 -10.11 14.34
C ILE A 483 -5.10 -11.36 13.47
N LYS A 484 -6.26 -11.82 12.98
CA LYS A 484 -6.34 -12.99 12.09
C LYS A 484 -5.52 -12.78 10.82
N SER A 485 -5.71 -11.66 10.12
CA SER A 485 -4.96 -11.34 8.89
C SER A 485 -3.45 -11.33 9.13
N TYR A 486 -2.98 -10.74 10.24
CA TYR A 486 -1.56 -10.73 10.58
C TYR A 486 -1.01 -12.10 11.01
N GLN A 487 -1.82 -12.93 11.68
CA GLN A 487 -1.45 -14.31 12.00
C GLN A 487 -1.30 -15.16 10.73
N GLU A 488 -2.20 -15.00 9.76
CA GLU A 488 -2.08 -15.66 8.45
C GLU A 488 -0.81 -15.20 7.71
N VAL A 489 -0.47 -13.90 7.75
CA VAL A 489 0.82 -13.42 7.23
C VAL A 489 2.01 -14.09 7.93
N GLN A 490 1.96 -14.28 9.24
CA GLN A 490 3.01 -15.01 9.96
C GLN A 490 3.04 -16.48 9.52
N GLU A 491 1.90 -17.13 9.39
CA GLU A 491 1.78 -18.51 8.93
C GLU A 491 2.40 -18.69 7.53
N TYR A 492 2.08 -17.82 6.57
CA TYR A 492 2.71 -17.89 5.24
C TYR A 492 4.22 -17.60 5.26
N ASN A 493 4.70 -16.77 6.20
CA ASN A 493 6.13 -16.50 6.34
C ASN A 493 6.88 -17.61 7.12
N GLU A 494 6.21 -18.34 8.01
CA GLU A 494 6.82 -19.35 8.91
C GLU A 494 6.65 -20.78 8.38
N ASN A 495 5.50 -21.09 7.77
CA ASN A 495 5.13 -22.39 7.21
C ASN A 495 5.08 -22.40 5.68
N GLY A 496 5.29 -21.26 5.02
CA GLY A 496 5.48 -21.23 3.57
C GLY A 496 6.71 -22.04 3.15
N PRO A 497 6.93 -22.24 1.83
CA PRO A 497 8.06 -23.02 1.32
C PRO A 497 9.42 -22.50 1.82
N TYR A 498 9.49 -21.23 2.27
CA TYR A 498 10.67 -20.66 2.89
C TYR A 498 10.34 -19.72 4.05
N LEU A 499 11.06 -19.89 5.17
CA LEU A 499 11.01 -19.00 6.32
C LEU A 499 11.48 -17.58 5.92
N ARG A 500 10.60 -16.58 6.03
CA ARG A 500 10.89 -15.19 5.64
C ARG A 500 10.73 -14.24 6.82
N ARG A 501 11.85 -13.94 7.49
CA ARG A 501 11.92 -12.93 8.58
C ARG A 501 12.42 -11.57 8.08
N ASP A 502 11.86 -11.10 6.97
CA ASP A 502 12.23 -9.82 6.39
C ASP A 502 11.45 -8.64 7.02
N PHE A 503 11.58 -7.45 6.45
CA PHE A 503 10.86 -6.26 6.90
C PHE A 503 9.33 -6.45 7.01
N THR A 504 8.73 -7.24 6.11
CA THR A 504 7.28 -7.48 6.11
C THR A 504 6.88 -8.28 7.34
N TRP A 505 7.64 -9.33 7.67
CA TRP A 505 7.43 -10.12 8.89
C TRP A 505 7.64 -9.26 10.14
N ILE A 506 8.74 -8.49 10.22
CA ILE A 506 9.04 -7.60 11.36
C ILE A 506 7.90 -6.59 11.58
N SER A 507 7.49 -5.89 10.52
CA SER A 507 6.40 -4.91 10.59
C SER A 507 5.06 -5.55 10.98
N THR A 508 4.79 -6.77 10.50
CA THR A 508 3.57 -7.52 10.84
C THR A 508 3.56 -7.91 12.32
N CYS A 509 4.67 -8.39 12.87
CA CYS A 509 4.78 -8.68 14.30
C CYS A 509 4.57 -7.42 15.15
N ASN A 510 5.13 -6.28 14.73
CA ASN A 510 4.90 -5.00 15.40
C ASN A 510 3.42 -4.57 15.35
N ASP A 511 2.79 -4.64 14.18
CA ASP A 511 1.38 -4.27 14.00
C ASP A 511 0.44 -5.22 14.78
N LEU A 512 0.75 -6.52 14.80
CA LEU A 512 0.04 -7.53 15.58
C LEU A 512 0.18 -7.31 17.09
N GLY A 513 1.39 -7.00 17.57
CA GLY A 513 1.65 -6.63 18.96
C GLY A 513 0.87 -5.39 19.39
N GLN A 514 0.77 -4.38 18.52
CA GLN A 514 -0.10 -3.22 18.76
C GLN A 514 -1.58 -3.59 18.80
N CYS A 515 -2.06 -4.46 17.91
CA CYS A 515 -3.44 -4.93 17.93
C CYS A 515 -3.80 -5.65 19.23
N TYR A 516 -2.91 -6.49 19.75
CA TYR A 516 -3.09 -7.10 21.07
C TYR A 516 -3.11 -6.07 22.20
N LEU A 517 -2.28 -5.02 22.14
CA LEU A 517 -2.36 -3.88 23.09
C LEU A 517 -3.69 -3.13 23.01
N TYR A 518 -4.27 -2.96 21.82
CA TYR A 518 -5.59 -2.35 21.63
C TYR A 518 -6.71 -3.17 22.29
N GLN A 519 -6.57 -4.49 22.33
CA GLN A 519 -7.50 -5.41 23.01
C GLN A 519 -7.18 -5.67 24.48
N GLU A 520 -6.21 -4.96 25.07
CA GLU A 520 -5.69 -5.19 26.42
C GLU A 520 -5.11 -6.62 26.65
N ASN A 521 -4.75 -7.35 25.59
CA ASN A 521 -4.09 -8.66 25.65
C ASN A 521 -2.57 -8.49 25.74
N VAL A 522 -2.09 -8.16 26.93
CA VAL A 522 -0.69 -7.75 27.14
C VAL A 522 0.29 -8.90 26.97
N GLU A 523 -0.06 -10.13 27.33
CA GLU A 523 0.84 -11.27 27.20
C GLU A 523 1.16 -11.60 25.73
N GLN A 524 0.14 -11.66 24.88
CA GLN A 524 0.33 -11.94 23.45
C GLN A 524 1.07 -10.78 22.76
N ALA A 525 0.78 -9.53 23.14
CA ALA A 525 1.51 -8.38 22.62
C ALA A 525 3.02 -8.46 22.91
N LEU A 526 3.38 -8.80 24.15
CA LEU A 526 4.78 -8.92 24.57
C LEU A 526 5.52 -10.01 23.78
N GLU A 527 4.87 -11.14 23.50
CA GLU A 527 5.45 -12.22 22.70
C GLU A 527 5.78 -11.77 21.27
N GLN A 528 4.89 -11.01 20.63
CA GLN A 528 5.14 -10.51 19.27
C GLN A 528 6.29 -9.49 19.22
N PHE A 529 6.35 -8.58 20.19
CA PHE A 529 7.48 -7.65 20.27
C PHE A 529 8.78 -8.39 20.59
N LYS A 530 8.74 -9.44 21.41
CA LYS A 530 9.90 -10.32 21.67
C LYS A 530 10.46 -10.91 20.37
N LYS A 531 9.60 -11.51 19.54
CA LYS A 531 9.98 -12.05 18.21
C LYS A 531 10.73 -11.01 17.35
N VAL A 532 10.24 -9.77 17.32
CA VAL A 532 10.88 -8.69 16.54
C VAL A 532 12.26 -8.36 17.09
N VAL A 533 12.37 -8.21 18.41
CA VAL A 533 13.60 -7.78 19.05
C VAL A 533 14.69 -8.86 19.00
N GLU A 534 14.31 -10.15 19.00
CA GLU A 534 15.25 -11.26 18.75
C GLU A 534 15.83 -11.22 17.33
N GLN A 535 15.07 -10.74 16.35
CA GLN A 535 15.49 -10.60 14.96
C GLN A 535 16.24 -9.28 14.71
N GLU A 536 15.78 -8.19 15.31
CA GLU A 536 16.33 -6.84 15.19
C GLU A 536 16.35 -6.17 16.57
N SER A 537 17.45 -6.34 17.31
CA SER A 537 17.58 -5.85 18.69
C SER A 537 17.50 -4.33 18.82
N SER A 538 17.72 -3.60 17.73
CA SER A 538 17.57 -2.14 17.60
C SER A 538 16.17 -1.70 17.15
N ASN A 539 15.18 -2.58 17.07
CA ASN A 539 13.84 -2.16 16.64
C ASN A 539 13.13 -1.36 17.74
N TYR A 540 13.21 -0.03 17.67
CA TYR A 540 12.68 0.86 18.70
C TYR A 540 11.14 0.78 18.85
N ILE A 541 10.42 0.39 17.80
CA ILE A 541 8.96 0.17 17.86
C ILE A 541 8.67 -1.01 18.78
N ALA A 542 9.37 -2.12 18.58
CA ALA A 542 9.19 -3.31 19.39
C ALA A 542 9.68 -3.13 20.84
N LEU A 543 10.83 -2.47 21.05
CA LEU A 543 11.32 -2.14 22.38
C LEU A 543 10.33 -1.26 23.15
N SER A 544 9.81 -0.21 22.52
CA SER A 544 8.80 0.68 23.11
C SER A 544 7.45 -0.02 23.32
N GLY A 545 7.04 -0.88 22.38
CA GLY A 545 5.85 -1.72 22.52
C GLY A 545 5.94 -2.70 23.69
N ALA A 546 7.08 -3.38 23.85
CA ALA A 546 7.35 -4.27 24.97
C ALA A 546 7.40 -3.51 26.31
N ALA A 547 8.01 -2.33 26.35
CA ALA A 547 7.97 -1.45 27.53
C ALA A 547 6.53 -1.06 27.91
N CYS A 548 5.71 -0.70 26.92
CA CYS A 548 4.28 -0.40 27.11
C CYS A 548 3.52 -1.61 27.66
N CYS A 549 3.78 -2.81 27.14
CA CYS A 549 3.22 -4.06 27.66
C CYS A 549 3.54 -4.20 29.15
N LEU A 550 4.83 -4.20 29.51
CA LEU A 550 5.28 -4.36 30.88
C LEU A 550 4.72 -3.27 31.81
N ARG A 551 4.69 -2.00 31.38
CA ARG A 551 4.11 -0.90 32.16
C ARG A 551 2.63 -1.12 32.50
N ARG A 552 1.87 -1.71 31.57
CA ARG A 552 0.42 -1.96 31.69
C ARG A 552 0.09 -3.21 32.51
N LEU A 553 1.06 -4.09 32.80
CA LEU A 553 0.84 -5.26 33.64
C LEU A 553 0.43 -4.87 35.07
N LYS A 554 -0.59 -5.56 35.60
CA LYS A 554 -1.20 -5.27 36.92
C LYS A 554 -0.70 -6.20 38.05
N LYS A 555 -0.25 -7.42 37.74
CA LYS A 555 0.38 -8.38 38.67
C LYS A 555 1.37 -9.27 37.91
N ASN A 556 2.40 -9.78 38.60
CA ASN A 556 3.44 -10.68 38.07
C ASN A 556 2.82 -11.84 37.28
N VAL A 557 2.90 -11.77 35.96
CA VAL A 557 2.58 -12.90 35.09
C VAL A 557 3.67 -13.94 35.29
N LYS A 558 3.30 -15.22 35.45
CA LYS A 558 4.25 -16.31 35.70
C LYS A 558 5.25 -16.55 34.57
N ASN A 559 5.06 -15.93 33.40
CA ASN A 559 5.77 -16.22 32.15
C ASN A 559 6.50 -15.00 31.54
N ILE A 560 6.89 -13.98 32.33
CA ILE A 560 7.82 -12.98 31.80
C ILE A 560 9.22 -13.61 31.83
N ASP A 561 9.75 -13.90 30.65
CA ASP A 561 11.12 -14.39 30.47
C ASP A 561 12.11 -13.28 30.84
N VAL A 562 12.55 -13.30 32.10
CA VAL A 562 13.50 -12.33 32.66
C VAL A 562 14.85 -12.40 31.94
N ASP A 563 15.24 -13.59 31.46
CA ASP A 563 16.52 -13.81 30.80
C ASP A 563 16.52 -13.22 29.39
N PHE A 564 15.38 -13.26 28.69
CA PHE A 564 15.18 -12.50 27.45
C PHE A 564 15.42 -11.00 27.63
N VAL A 565 14.80 -10.39 28.65
CA VAL A 565 14.97 -8.95 28.91
C VAL A 565 16.43 -8.62 29.25
N LYS A 566 17.08 -9.42 30.10
CA LYS A 566 18.50 -9.26 30.45
C LYS A 566 19.43 -9.33 29.24
N LYS A 567 19.25 -10.35 28.38
CA LYS A 567 20.04 -10.54 27.16
C LYS A 567 19.96 -9.33 26.21
N LEU A 568 18.79 -8.70 26.17
CA LEU A 568 18.49 -7.58 25.30
C LEU A 568 19.17 -6.28 25.69
N ILE A 569 19.25 -6.00 26.98
CA ILE A 569 19.78 -4.74 27.51
C ILE A 569 21.32 -4.76 27.54
N GLY A 570 21.94 -5.96 27.45
CA GLY A 570 23.38 -6.11 27.32
C GLY A 570 24.15 -5.99 28.63
N GLU A 571 23.54 -6.34 29.76
CA GLU A 571 24.21 -6.34 31.07
C GLU A 571 24.57 -7.77 31.52
N ASN A 572 25.87 -8.01 31.76
CA ASN A 572 26.39 -9.21 32.43
C ASN A 572 26.33 -9.11 33.97
N GLU A 573 25.75 -8.05 34.54
CA GLU A 573 25.72 -7.85 35.99
C GLU A 573 24.39 -8.29 36.61
N THR A 574 24.44 -9.45 37.25
CA THR A 574 23.36 -10.12 37.98
C THR A 574 22.87 -9.41 39.26
N GLU A 575 23.12 -8.11 39.45
CA GLU A 575 22.80 -7.40 40.70
C GLU A 575 22.01 -6.09 40.57
N SER A 576 21.70 -5.61 39.36
CA SER A 576 20.88 -4.40 39.19
C SER A 576 19.47 -4.57 39.80
N LYS A 577 19.09 -3.65 40.70
CA LYS A 577 17.77 -3.60 41.36
C LYS A 577 16.61 -3.44 40.36
N ASP A 578 16.88 -3.00 39.13
CA ASP A 578 15.87 -2.73 38.10
C ASP A 578 15.26 -4.02 37.50
N PHE A 579 15.86 -5.19 37.73
CA PHE A 579 15.34 -6.47 37.22
C PHE A 579 14.47 -7.26 38.22
N LYS A 580 14.16 -6.68 39.38
CA LYS A 580 13.40 -7.38 40.44
C LYS A 580 11.89 -7.43 40.18
N ASP A 581 11.35 -6.55 39.33
CA ASP A 581 9.96 -6.58 38.90
C ASP A 581 9.78 -6.10 37.45
N PHE A 582 8.58 -6.31 36.90
CA PHE A 582 8.25 -5.93 35.52
C PHE A 582 8.31 -4.42 35.27
N LYS A 583 8.24 -3.57 36.30
CA LYS A 583 8.27 -2.11 36.12
C LYS A 583 9.68 -1.62 35.86
N GLY A 584 10.67 -2.16 36.58
CA GLY A 584 12.07 -1.86 36.29
C GLY A 584 12.49 -2.41 34.92
N MET A 585 11.99 -3.58 34.52
CA MET A 585 12.16 -4.10 33.15
C MET A 585 11.53 -3.18 32.09
N ALA A 586 10.34 -2.63 32.35
CA ALA A 586 9.70 -1.67 31.45
C ALA A 586 10.58 -0.42 31.26
N VAL A 587 11.17 0.09 32.35
CA VAL A 587 12.10 1.23 32.29
C VAL A 587 13.33 0.89 31.47
N ALA A 588 13.93 -0.28 31.67
CA ALA A 588 15.15 -0.67 30.96
C ALA A 588 14.91 -0.83 29.45
N LEU A 589 13.81 -1.46 29.04
CA LEU A 589 13.42 -1.54 27.62
C LEU A 589 13.14 -0.15 27.02
N ALA A 590 12.48 0.74 27.78
CA ALA A 590 12.23 2.09 27.30
C ALA A 590 13.53 2.94 27.21
N LYS A 591 14.49 2.76 28.13
CA LYS A 591 15.85 3.34 28.04
C LYS A 591 16.53 2.86 26.76
N LYS A 592 16.48 1.56 26.48
CA LYS A 592 17.07 0.99 25.25
C LYS A 592 16.41 1.53 23.98
N ALA A 593 15.07 1.61 23.95
CA ALA A 593 14.35 2.21 22.83
C ALA A 593 14.80 3.66 22.57
N ARG A 594 15.03 4.42 23.65
CA ARG A 594 15.50 5.81 23.61
C ARG A 594 16.94 5.95 23.14
N GLU A 595 17.83 5.03 23.52
CA GLU A 595 19.20 4.99 22.99
C GLU A 595 19.22 4.80 21.47
N VAL A 596 18.31 3.96 20.96
CA VAL A 596 18.25 3.66 19.52
C VAL A 596 17.55 4.75 18.72
N ALA A 597 16.49 5.35 19.27
CA ALA A 597 15.71 6.40 18.61
C ALA A 597 15.58 7.65 19.50
N PRO A 598 16.69 8.35 19.80
CA PRO A 598 16.70 9.50 20.69
C PRO A 598 15.86 10.64 20.12
N GLY A 599 15.02 11.26 20.97
CA GLY A 599 14.14 12.36 20.55
C GLY A 599 12.91 11.93 19.75
N ASN A 600 12.71 10.64 19.48
CA ASN A 600 11.44 10.17 18.92
C ASN A 600 10.32 10.39 19.96
N PRO A 601 9.27 11.18 19.64
CA PRO A 601 8.30 11.58 20.65
C PRO A 601 7.53 10.39 21.23
N HIS A 602 7.31 9.33 20.45
CA HIS A 602 6.57 8.15 20.93
C HIS A 602 7.37 7.37 21.96
N VAL A 603 8.67 7.20 21.69
CA VAL A 603 9.63 6.54 22.56
C VAL A 603 9.84 7.34 23.84
N GLU A 604 10.06 8.66 23.71
CA GLU A 604 10.23 9.57 24.87
C GLU A 604 8.99 9.58 25.77
N SER A 605 7.79 9.56 25.18
CA SER A 605 6.53 9.48 25.93
C SER A 605 6.41 8.17 26.71
N GLU A 606 6.74 7.05 26.08
CA GLU A 606 6.68 5.74 26.73
C GLU A 606 7.72 5.63 27.86
N TYR A 607 8.92 6.17 27.65
CA TYR A 607 9.97 6.26 28.66
C TYR A 607 9.52 7.03 29.90
N VAL A 608 8.94 8.22 29.71
CA VAL A 608 8.35 9.02 30.80
C VAL A 608 7.29 8.23 31.56
N LEU A 609 6.36 7.58 30.85
CA LEU A 609 5.28 6.82 31.47
C LEU A 609 5.79 5.59 32.25
N CYS A 610 6.82 4.90 31.74
CA CYS A 610 7.44 3.75 32.42
C CYS A 610 8.08 4.17 33.74
N LEU A 611 8.85 5.25 33.74
CA LEU A 611 9.50 5.74 34.95
C LEU A 611 8.50 6.22 36.02
N ILE A 612 7.45 6.94 35.61
CA ILE A 612 6.39 7.38 36.54
C ILE A 612 5.69 6.18 37.17
N ARG A 613 5.53 5.07 36.42
CA ARG A 613 4.92 3.83 36.92
C ARG A 613 5.82 3.06 37.89
N ASN A 614 7.14 3.14 37.75
CA ASN A 614 8.11 2.38 38.54
C ASN A 614 8.08 2.76 40.04
N GLY A 615 8.01 4.05 40.38
CA GLY A 615 7.86 4.51 41.76
C GLY A 615 8.57 5.83 42.07
N LYS A 616 8.70 6.19 43.36
CA LYS A 616 9.24 7.49 43.82
C LYS A 616 10.69 7.76 43.35
N LYS A 617 11.63 6.82 43.54
CA LYS A 617 13.05 7.02 43.17
C LYS A 617 13.24 7.29 41.66
N SER A 618 12.57 6.52 40.80
CA SER A 618 12.59 6.75 39.35
C SER A 618 11.79 7.99 38.92
N ARG A 619 10.78 8.40 39.69
CA ARG A 619 10.08 9.68 39.45
C ARG A 619 11.02 10.87 39.64
N ASP A 620 11.84 10.86 40.69
CA ASP A 620 12.79 11.95 40.94
C ASP A 620 13.88 11.98 39.84
N GLU A 621 14.28 10.83 39.31
CA GLU A 621 15.13 10.70 38.11
C GLU A 621 14.47 11.34 36.87
N VAL A 622 13.17 11.09 36.60
CA VAL A 622 12.41 11.74 35.51
C VAL A 622 12.38 13.25 35.67
N ILE A 623 11.99 13.70 36.87
CA ILE A 623 11.87 15.11 37.20
C ILE A 623 13.23 15.79 36.98
N ASN A 624 14.35 15.11 37.22
CA ASN A 624 15.68 15.67 37.01
C ASN A 624 16.19 15.57 35.57
N GLN A 625 15.90 14.50 34.83
CA GLN A 625 16.40 14.30 33.46
C GLN A 625 15.51 14.94 32.39
N VAL A 626 14.18 14.81 32.52
CA VAL A 626 13.20 15.26 31.52
C VAL A 626 12.83 16.72 31.73
N LEU A 627 12.71 17.16 32.99
CA LEU A 627 12.42 18.55 33.35
C LEU A 627 13.72 19.32 33.69
N ASN A 628 14.76 19.14 32.86
CA ASN A 628 16.01 19.90 32.97
C ASN A 628 15.89 21.23 32.18
N ILE A 629 16.12 22.35 32.87
CA ILE A 629 15.95 23.72 32.36
C ILE A 629 17.08 24.13 31.39
N ASP A 630 18.23 23.44 31.43
CA ASP A 630 19.38 23.70 30.54
C ASP A 630 19.13 23.30 29.07
N GLN A 631 17.94 22.78 28.75
CA GLN A 631 17.56 22.36 27.41
C GLN A 631 16.95 23.51 26.61
N VAL A 632 17.52 23.80 25.44
CA VAL A 632 17.21 25.00 24.65
C VAL A 632 16.10 24.76 23.59
N PHE A 633 15.67 23.52 23.35
CA PHE A 633 14.74 23.16 22.26
C PHE A 633 13.44 22.48 22.74
N PRO A 634 12.27 22.79 22.12
CA PRO A 634 11.01 22.13 22.45
C PRO A 634 11.05 20.61 22.19
N ARG A 635 10.50 19.82 23.14
CA ARG A 635 10.33 18.37 23.04
C ARG A 635 8.87 17.98 22.95
N GLU A 636 8.55 17.11 22.01
CA GLU A 636 7.20 16.58 21.83
C GLU A 636 6.98 15.32 22.70
N LEU A 637 5.88 15.31 23.48
CA LEU A 637 5.43 14.18 24.27
C LEU A 637 3.90 14.03 24.12
N CYS A 638 3.36 12.83 24.33
CA CYS A 638 1.92 12.64 24.33
C CYS A 638 1.26 13.37 25.51
N VAL A 639 0.02 13.82 25.33
CA VAL A 639 -0.73 14.57 26.36
C VAL A 639 -0.81 13.81 27.69
N GLN A 640 -0.93 12.49 27.66
CA GLN A 640 -0.94 11.67 28.88
C GLN A 640 0.39 11.76 29.65
N ALA A 641 1.52 11.67 28.96
CA ALA A 641 2.84 11.78 29.58
C ALA A 641 3.05 13.17 30.18
N LEU A 642 2.67 14.22 29.45
CA LEU A 642 2.71 15.61 29.92
C LEU A 642 1.86 15.83 31.18
N ALA A 643 0.64 15.29 31.19
CA ALA A 643 -0.27 15.40 32.34
C ALA A 643 0.23 14.62 33.57
N GLU A 644 0.82 13.44 33.36
CA GLU A 644 1.42 12.66 34.46
C GLU A 644 2.68 13.34 35.01
N LEU A 645 3.52 13.95 34.16
CA LEU A 645 4.63 14.79 34.61
C LEU A 645 4.13 15.95 35.48
N ALA A 646 3.08 16.65 35.06
CA ALA A 646 2.49 17.76 35.81
C ALA A 646 2.03 17.30 37.21
N ARG A 647 1.38 16.13 37.31
CA ARG A 647 0.97 15.53 38.59
C ARG A 647 2.15 15.12 39.47
N CYS A 648 3.30 14.81 38.86
CA CYS A 648 4.52 14.50 39.61
C CYS A 648 5.09 15.77 40.23
N VAL A 649 5.18 16.87 39.47
CA VAL A 649 5.66 18.18 39.95
C VAL A 649 4.77 18.75 41.05
N GLU A 650 3.45 18.64 40.91
CA GLU A 650 2.48 19.07 41.93
C GLU A 650 2.69 18.40 43.30
N ARG A 651 3.25 17.18 43.32
CA ARG A 651 3.51 16.41 44.54
C ARG A 651 4.87 16.69 45.18
N ILE A 652 5.71 17.53 44.57
CA ILE A 652 7.00 17.94 45.15
C ILE A 652 6.69 18.84 46.36
N THR A 653 7.25 18.46 47.51
CA THR A 653 7.05 19.18 48.78
C THR A 653 7.95 20.39 48.90
N ASP A 654 9.16 20.33 48.35
CA ASP A 654 10.09 21.46 48.32
C ASP A 654 9.60 22.52 47.33
N GLU A 655 9.36 23.74 47.81
CA GLU A 655 8.77 24.78 47.00
C GLU A 655 9.73 25.25 45.90
N GLN A 656 11.00 25.46 46.21
CA GLN A 656 11.97 25.99 45.24
C GLN A 656 12.25 24.97 44.13
N GLU A 657 12.41 23.70 44.48
CA GLU A 657 12.52 22.61 43.51
C GLU A 657 11.27 22.57 42.62
N ARG A 658 10.06 22.61 43.21
CA ARG A 658 8.81 22.61 42.45
C ARG A 658 8.74 23.77 41.46
N LYS A 659 9.12 24.99 41.86
CA LYS A 659 9.18 26.18 41.01
C LYS A 659 10.12 25.97 39.83
N ASN A 660 11.33 25.49 40.09
CA ASN A 660 12.31 25.17 39.07
C ASN A 660 11.75 24.12 38.07
N LYS A 661 11.05 23.09 38.54
CA LYS A 661 10.48 22.05 37.67
C LYS A 661 9.31 22.51 36.82
N TYR A 662 8.53 23.49 37.29
CA TYR A 662 7.50 24.10 36.44
C TYR A 662 8.11 24.82 35.24
N GLN A 663 9.24 25.52 35.39
CA GLN A 663 9.89 26.25 34.29
C GLN A 663 10.18 25.35 33.08
N ALA A 664 10.54 24.08 33.31
CA ALA A 664 10.84 23.14 32.22
C ALA A 664 9.65 22.85 31.29
N PHE A 665 8.41 23.01 31.75
CA PHE A 665 7.22 22.84 30.90
C PHE A 665 7.16 23.84 29.74
N HIS A 666 7.85 24.99 29.86
CA HIS A 666 8.00 25.95 28.76
C HIS A 666 8.57 25.29 27.49
N TYR A 667 9.38 24.24 27.62
CA TYR A 667 10.02 23.52 26.51
C TYR A 667 9.34 22.19 26.16
N LEU A 668 8.19 21.86 26.74
CA LEU A 668 7.45 20.64 26.40
C LEU A 668 6.25 20.99 25.53
N ARG A 669 5.95 20.18 24.51
CA ARG A 669 4.77 20.37 23.63
C ARG A 669 4.03 19.03 23.42
N PRO A 670 2.71 19.05 23.21
CA PRO A 670 1.98 17.87 22.75
C PRO A 670 2.44 17.42 21.36
N MET A 671 2.32 16.13 21.06
CA MET A 671 2.60 15.61 19.71
C MET A 671 1.71 16.29 18.66
N LYS A 672 2.26 16.59 17.49
CA LYS A 672 1.57 17.33 16.41
C LYS A 672 0.25 16.74 15.93
N TRP A 673 0.03 15.44 16.10
CA TRP A 673 -1.21 14.78 15.68
C TRP A 673 -2.30 14.81 16.75
N GLU A 674 -1.98 15.16 18.00
CA GLU A 674 -2.97 15.31 19.06
C GLU A 674 -3.70 16.67 18.94
N ALA A 675 -5.01 16.68 19.19
CA ALA A 675 -5.84 17.89 19.13
C ALA A 675 -5.30 19.04 20.00
N ALA A 676 -4.66 18.71 21.13
CA ALA A 676 -4.07 19.67 22.04
C ALA A 676 -2.93 20.50 21.41
N SER A 677 -2.19 19.94 20.44
CA SER A 677 -1.00 20.58 19.87
C SER A 677 -1.31 21.95 19.27
N GLN A 678 -2.37 22.05 18.46
CA GLN A 678 -2.73 23.31 17.81
C GLN A 678 -3.23 24.38 18.79
N GLN A 679 -3.89 24.00 19.89
CA GLN A 679 -4.38 24.95 20.89
C GLN A 679 -3.25 25.41 21.82
N VAL A 680 -2.37 24.51 22.24
CA VAL A 680 -1.17 24.85 23.03
C VAL A 680 -0.22 25.74 22.23
N GLU A 681 -0.02 25.44 20.95
CA GLU A 681 0.79 26.29 20.06
C GLU A 681 0.18 27.69 19.88
N ALA A 682 -1.14 27.84 20.01
CA ALA A 682 -1.78 29.16 19.93
C ALA A 682 -1.49 29.95 21.21
N LEU A 683 -1.65 29.30 22.36
CA LEU A 683 -1.39 29.88 23.68
C LEU A 683 0.06 30.33 23.82
N VAL A 684 1.02 29.45 23.51
CA VAL A 684 2.45 29.73 23.65
C VAL A 684 2.91 30.89 22.76
N ASN A 685 2.26 31.08 21.61
CA ASN A 685 2.61 32.13 20.67
C ASN A 685 1.87 33.45 20.93
N SER A 686 0.97 33.49 21.92
CA SER A 686 0.26 34.71 22.28
C SER A 686 1.17 35.73 22.97
N THR A 687 0.87 37.01 22.80
CA THR A 687 1.60 38.10 23.45
C THR A 687 1.45 38.00 24.97
N GLU A 688 0.23 37.75 25.46
CA GLU A 688 -0.09 37.64 26.88
C GLU A 688 0.71 36.52 27.54
N PHE A 689 0.89 35.38 26.87
CA PHE A 689 1.71 34.28 27.40
C PHE A 689 3.20 34.64 27.38
N ARG A 690 3.71 35.21 26.28
CA ARG A 690 5.14 35.53 26.11
C ARG A 690 5.61 36.65 27.05
N GLU A 691 4.74 37.60 27.33
CA GLU A 691 4.97 38.79 28.14
C GLU A 691 4.50 38.62 29.60
N MET A 692 4.26 37.38 30.06
CA MET A 692 4.07 37.14 31.50
C MET A 692 5.35 37.53 32.25
N TYR A 693 5.38 38.71 32.86
CA TYR A 693 6.54 39.25 33.55
C TYR A 693 6.44 39.10 35.08
N LYS A 694 7.60 39.06 35.75
CA LYS A 694 7.72 39.24 37.21
C LYS A 694 7.54 40.72 37.56
N GLU A 695 7.04 41.02 38.76
CA GLU A 695 7.07 42.38 39.28
C GLU A 695 8.53 42.87 39.37
N PRO A 696 8.86 44.07 38.84
CA PRO A 696 10.23 44.56 38.84
C PRO A 696 10.68 44.91 40.26
N GLU A 697 11.77 44.29 40.73
CA GLU A 697 12.49 44.77 41.92
C GLU A 697 12.98 46.20 41.66
N SER A 698 12.94 47.09 42.67
CA SER A 698 13.23 48.53 42.46
C SER A 698 14.55 48.75 41.72
N GLY A 699 14.49 49.32 40.52
CA GLY A 699 15.65 49.62 39.69
C GLY A 699 16.09 48.53 38.69
N LYS A 700 15.37 47.41 38.55
CA LYS A 700 15.65 46.35 37.55
C LYS A 700 14.60 46.31 36.42
N GLN A 701 15.04 45.86 35.23
CA GLN A 701 14.15 45.57 34.10
C GLN A 701 13.24 44.38 34.39
N SER A 702 12.05 44.41 33.80
CA SER A 702 11.05 43.34 33.86
C SER A 702 11.60 42.03 33.27
N GLU A 703 11.53 40.92 34.02
CA GLU A 703 11.98 39.59 33.58
C GLU A 703 10.78 38.67 33.31
N VAL A 704 10.82 37.88 32.22
CA VAL A 704 9.75 36.92 31.91
C VAL A 704 9.65 35.85 33.00
N ASP A 705 8.44 35.66 33.53
CA ASP A 705 8.10 34.67 34.53
C ASP A 705 7.91 33.27 33.92
N ARG A 706 9.05 32.63 33.62
CA ARG A 706 9.09 31.26 33.06
C ARG A 706 8.45 30.22 33.97
N GLU A 707 8.46 30.44 35.29
CA GLU A 707 7.84 29.52 36.25
C GLU A 707 6.33 29.51 36.03
N ARG A 708 5.74 30.70 35.98
CA ARG A 708 4.31 30.88 35.81
C ARG A 708 3.83 30.41 34.44
N GLN A 709 4.57 30.69 33.37
CA GLN A 709 4.34 30.13 32.03
C GLN A 709 4.31 28.59 32.04
N GLY A 710 5.34 27.97 32.62
CA GLY A 710 5.46 26.52 32.67
C GLY A 710 4.38 25.86 33.56
N LYS A 711 4.03 26.51 34.67
CA LYS A 711 2.96 26.07 35.57
C LYS A 711 1.58 26.16 34.89
N LEU A 712 1.32 27.20 34.10
CA LEU A 712 0.10 27.29 33.28
C LEU A 712 0.04 26.15 32.26
N LEU A 713 1.13 25.85 31.56
CA LEU A 713 1.19 24.71 30.63
C LEU A 713 0.94 23.37 31.33
N ALA A 714 1.45 23.18 32.56
CA ALA A 714 1.18 21.98 33.35
C ALA A 714 -0.33 21.80 33.65
N TYR A 715 -1.05 22.89 33.97
CA TYR A 715 -2.50 22.85 34.11
C TYR A 715 -3.21 22.57 32.78
N VAL A 716 -2.78 23.20 31.68
CA VAL A 716 -3.32 22.98 30.34
C VAL A 716 -3.18 21.52 29.90
N TYR A 717 -2.04 20.88 30.15
CA TYR A 717 -1.84 19.46 29.81
C TYR A 717 -2.74 18.53 30.62
N ARG A 718 -2.92 18.81 31.92
CA ARG A 718 -3.88 18.07 32.76
C ARG A 718 -5.33 18.28 32.29
N LEU A 719 -5.66 19.46 31.80
CA LEU A 719 -6.97 19.80 31.26
C LEU A 719 -7.24 19.00 29.98
N HIS A 720 -6.32 19.03 29.01
CA HIS A 720 -6.44 18.25 27.77
C HIS A 720 -6.54 16.74 28.02
N ASP A 721 -5.69 16.17 28.88
CA ASP A 721 -5.77 14.75 29.25
C ASP A 721 -7.17 14.41 29.81
N THR A 722 -7.72 15.28 30.66
CA THR A 722 -9.06 15.06 31.24
C THR A 722 -10.18 15.19 30.20
N MET A 723 -10.08 16.13 29.26
CA MET A 723 -11.04 16.30 28.17
C MET A 723 -11.02 15.12 27.19
N GLU A 724 -9.83 14.59 26.88
CA GLU A 724 -9.69 13.41 26.01
C GLU A 724 -10.38 12.17 26.61
N GLN A 725 -10.32 12.02 27.95
CA GLN A 725 -11.03 10.95 28.65
C GLN A 725 -12.56 11.10 28.57
N ILE A 726 -13.07 12.34 28.59
CA ILE A 726 -14.50 12.61 28.40
C ILE A 726 -14.90 12.25 26.97
N LYS A 727 -14.18 12.77 25.96
CA LYS A 727 -14.44 12.48 24.54
C LYS A 727 -14.40 10.98 24.25
N THR A 728 -13.38 10.27 24.72
CA THR A 728 -13.28 8.81 24.58
C THR A 728 -14.47 8.07 25.20
N THR A 729 -14.98 8.55 26.35
CA THR A 729 -16.16 7.95 27.00
C THR A 729 -17.45 8.17 26.21
N LEU A 730 -17.55 9.28 25.47
CA LEU A 730 -18.75 9.68 24.73
C LEU A 730 -18.74 9.27 23.25
N ARG A 731 -17.63 8.74 22.75
CA ARG A 731 -17.47 8.37 21.34
C ARG A 731 -18.37 7.19 20.97
N LEU A 732 -19.04 7.30 19.83
CA LEU A 732 -19.85 6.20 19.26
C LEU A 732 -18.97 5.13 18.65
N ASN A 733 -19.41 3.87 18.74
CA ASN A 733 -18.84 2.77 17.96
C ASN A 733 -19.81 2.32 16.85
N ARG A 734 -19.33 1.49 15.92
CA ARG A 734 -20.13 1.07 14.76
C ARG A 734 -21.35 0.24 15.13
N ALA A 735 -21.24 -0.63 16.14
CA ALA A 735 -22.38 -1.42 16.61
C ALA A 735 -23.55 -0.51 17.06
N GLN A 736 -23.23 0.53 17.82
CA GLN A 736 -24.21 1.53 18.25
C GLN A 736 -24.80 2.33 17.08
N LEU A 737 -23.99 2.66 16.06
CA LEU A 737 -24.45 3.38 14.87
C LEU A 737 -25.34 2.52 13.97
N ARG A 738 -25.08 1.21 13.90
CA ARG A 738 -25.94 0.27 13.15
C ARG A 738 -27.30 0.08 13.82
N GLU A 739 -27.31 0.01 15.15
CA GLU A 739 -28.55 -0.08 15.93
C GLU A 739 -29.36 1.21 15.87
N ASN A 740 -28.69 2.37 15.96
CA ASN A 740 -29.31 3.69 15.91
C ASN A 740 -28.62 4.57 14.85
N PRO A 741 -29.03 4.48 13.58
CA PRO A 741 -28.44 5.25 12.49
C PRO A 741 -28.57 6.76 12.71
N CYS A 742 -27.53 7.49 12.31
CA CYS A 742 -27.52 8.95 12.33
C CYS A 742 -28.07 9.53 11.02
N TRP A 743 -28.97 10.49 11.15
CA TRP A 743 -29.62 11.23 10.08
C TRP A 743 -29.27 12.71 10.16
N HIS A 744 -29.10 13.34 8.99
CA HIS A 744 -29.01 14.78 8.84
C HIS A 744 -30.29 15.30 8.16
N TYR A 745 -31.20 15.88 8.95
CA TYR A 745 -32.40 16.54 8.44
C TYR A 745 -32.01 17.91 7.88
N THR A 746 -32.41 18.20 6.65
CA THR A 746 -31.97 19.40 5.95
C THR A 746 -32.94 19.83 4.85
N ARG A 747 -32.68 21.02 4.30
CA ARG A 747 -33.41 21.60 3.18
C ARG A 747 -33.04 20.92 1.86
N MET A 748 -33.95 20.97 0.89
CA MET A 748 -33.71 20.42 -0.45
C MET A 748 -32.49 21.07 -1.14
N SER A 749 -32.34 22.40 -0.98
CA SER A 749 -31.23 23.17 -1.55
C SER A 749 -29.87 22.78 -0.96
N THR A 750 -29.81 22.43 0.33
CA THR A 750 -28.59 21.95 0.97
C THR A 750 -28.20 20.59 0.44
N MET A 751 -29.16 19.66 0.33
CA MET A 751 -28.90 18.34 -0.27
C MET A 751 -28.40 18.48 -1.72
N GLN A 752 -28.96 19.38 -2.53
CA GLN A 752 -28.45 19.64 -3.88
C GLN A 752 -26.98 20.08 -3.87
N LYS A 753 -26.58 20.97 -2.96
CA LYS A 753 -25.18 21.38 -2.79
C LYS A 753 -24.26 20.25 -2.31
N LEU A 754 -24.78 19.26 -1.60
CA LEU A 754 -24.02 18.09 -1.14
C LEU A 754 -23.87 17.01 -2.22
N LEU A 755 -24.69 17.03 -3.26
CA LEU A 755 -24.67 16.03 -4.32
C LEU A 755 -24.09 16.54 -5.64
N LEU A 756 -24.25 17.84 -5.94
CA LEU A 756 -23.76 18.47 -7.17
C LEU A 756 -22.43 19.19 -6.94
N ALA A 757 -21.49 19.00 -7.88
CA ALA A 757 -20.29 19.82 -7.95
C ALA A 757 -20.63 21.27 -8.32
N GLN A 758 -19.90 22.23 -7.76
CA GLN A 758 -20.02 23.65 -8.10
C GLN A 758 -18.79 24.06 -8.91
N GLY A 759 -18.90 24.04 -10.24
CA GLY A 759 -17.75 24.21 -11.13
C GLY A 759 -16.76 23.06 -10.97
N GLU A 760 -15.49 23.37 -10.73
CA GLU A 760 -14.44 22.37 -10.49
C GLU A 760 -14.42 21.83 -9.03
N GLN A 761 -15.17 22.47 -8.11
CA GLN A 761 -15.18 22.06 -6.70
C GLN A 761 -16.13 20.89 -6.44
N GLN A 762 -15.55 19.82 -5.90
CA GLN A 762 -16.30 18.65 -5.42
C GLN A 762 -17.12 18.99 -4.17
N PRO A 763 -18.35 18.47 -4.04
CA PRO A 763 -19.19 18.74 -2.89
C PRO A 763 -18.60 18.13 -1.61
N ARG A 764 -18.65 18.88 -0.50
CA ARG A 764 -18.13 18.48 0.81
C ARG A 764 -19.09 18.80 1.95
N PHE A 765 -18.97 18.03 3.02
CA PHE A 765 -19.81 18.22 4.21
C PHE A 765 -19.14 19.20 5.17
N ARG A 766 -19.87 20.25 5.53
CA ARG A 766 -19.37 21.36 6.34
C ARG A 766 -19.55 21.10 7.84
N LEU A 767 -18.58 21.56 8.62
CA LEU A 767 -18.67 21.72 10.07
C LEU A 767 -18.55 23.21 10.37
N SER A 768 -19.50 23.73 11.14
CA SER A 768 -19.55 25.14 11.51
C SER A 768 -18.67 25.42 12.71
N ASN A 769 -18.05 26.59 12.74
CA ASN A 769 -17.30 27.03 13.92
C ASN A 769 -18.26 27.27 15.09
N VAL A 770 -17.88 26.84 16.29
CA VAL A 770 -18.69 26.97 17.52
C VAL A 770 -18.98 28.42 17.93
N ALA A 771 -18.27 29.40 17.37
CA ALA A 771 -18.54 30.82 17.57
C ALA A 771 -19.89 31.29 16.97
N TYR A 772 -20.43 30.57 15.98
CA TYR A 772 -21.63 30.96 15.23
C TYR A 772 -22.80 29.99 15.48
N MET A 773 -22.86 29.39 16.66
CA MET A 773 -23.99 28.53 17.01
C MET A 773 -25.27 29.35 17.14
N ASN A 774 -26.38 28.80 16.64
CA ASN A 774 -27.66 29.48 16.55
C ASN A 774 -28.27 29.78 17.94
N ASP A 775 -27.98 28.92 18.93
CA ASP A 775 -28.38 29.11 20.31
C ASP A 775 -27.17 29.54 21.14
N SER A 776 -27.23 30.75 21.70
CA SER A 776 -26.17 31.32 22.53
C SER A 776 -26.12 30.73 23.95
N ALA A 777 -27.20 30.11 24.41
CA ALA A 777 -27.23 29.36 25.68
C ALA A 777 -26.57 27.99 25.54
N GLU A 778 -26.28 27.56 24.32
CA GLU A 778 -25.78 26.24 24.05
C GLU A 778 -24.38 26.02 24.64
N GLY A 779 -24.25 24.96 25.44
CA GLY A 779 -23.06 24.68 26.23
C GLY A 779 -23.03 25.34 27.62
N GLU A 780 -23.98 26.21 27.98
CA GLU A 780 -24.15 26.71 29.37
C GLU A 780 -24.41 25.56 30.35
N SER A 781 -25.12 24.52 29.90
CA SER A 781 -25.40 23.31 30.66
C SER A 781 -24.12 22.64 31.19
N PHE A 782 -22.99 22.77 30.49
CA PHE A 782 -21.69 22.31 31.00
C PHE A 782 -21.19 23.15 32.18
N GLY A 783 -21.34 24.48 32.11
CA GLY A 783 -21.05 25.40 33.22
C GLY A 783 -21.91 25.09 34.45
N LYS A 784 -23.23 24.96 34.26
CA LYS A 784 -24.16 24.56 35.33
C LYS A 784 -23.82 23.20 35.93
N LEU A 785 -23.38 22.25 35.10
CA LEU A 785 -22.92 20.96 35.61
C LEU A 785 -21.69 21.11 36.52
N LEU A 786 -20.71 21.95 36.16
CA LEU A 786 -19.53 22.22 37.00
C LEU A 786 -19.89 22.97 38.28
N GLU A 787 -20.88 23.88 38.24
CA GLU A 787 -21.44 24.55 39.41
C GLU A 787 -21.95 23.53 40.45
N GLN A 788 -22.68 22.49 40.01
CA GLN A 788 -23.14 21.38 40.87
C GLN A 788 -21.99 20.58 41.50
N TYR A 789 -20.79 20.59 40.91
CA TYR A 789 -19.59 20.00 41.49
C TYR A 789 -18.76 20.99 42.32
N GLY A 790 -19.31 22.18 42.57
CA GLY A 790 -18.81 23.20 43.47
C GLY A 790 -17.82 24.18 42.85
N SER A 791 -17.89 24.40 41.53
CA SER A 791 -17.31 25.63 40.93
C SER A 791 -18.17 26.84 41.34
N THR A 792 -17.55 28.00 41.56
CA THR A 792 -18.32 29.22 41.87
C THR A 792 -18.85 29.86 40.59
N PRO A 793 -19.98 30.57 40.63
CA PRO A 793 -20.52 31.30 39.48
C PRO A 793 -19.49 32.25 38.86
N GLU A 794 -18.72 32.97 39.69
CA GLU A 794 -17.71 33.94 39.25
C GLU A 794 -16.59 33.26 38.45
N THR A 795 -16.14 32.08 38.91
CA THR A 795 -15.13 31.28 38.20
C THR A 795 -15.65 30.86 36.84
N LEU A 796 -16.91 30.40 36.77
CA LEU A 796 -17.49 29.92 35.52
C LEU A 796 -17.79 31.06 34.54
N GLN A 797 -18.15 32.24 35.03
CA GLN A 797 -18.30 33.46 34.24
C GLN A 797 -16.97 33.91 33.64
N ALA A 798 -15.88 33.86 34.40
CA ALA A 798 -14.54 34.19 33.92
C ALA A 798 -14.07 33.32 32.75
N TYR A 799 -14.45 32.04 32.75
CA TYR A 799 -14.18 31.11 31.63
C TYR A 799 -15.28 31.11 30.55
N GLY A 800 -16.21 32.08 30.57
CA GLY A 800 -17.30 32.18 29.59
C GLY A 800 -18.22 30.95 29.55
N LEU A 801 -18.30 30.17 30.64
CA LEU A 801 -19.14 28.98 30.76
C LEU A 801 -20.54 29.30 31.31
N LEU A 802 -20.70 30.44 31.97
CA LEU A 802 -21.98 30.99 32.44
C LEU A 802 -22.13 32.46 32.01
N PRO A 803 -23.37 32.96 31.83
CA PRO A 803 -23.63 34.37 31.53
C PRO A 803 -23.34 35.27 32.75
N GLY A 804 -23.04 36.55 32.49
CA GLY A 804 -22.93 37.59 33.52
C GLY A 804 -21.53 38.14 33.82
N GLY A 805 -20.50 37.74 33.06
CA GLY A 805 -19.17 38.35 33.10
C GLY A 805 -18.73 38.87 31.72
N GLU A 806 -17.69 39.72 31.67
CA GLU A 806 -16.97 40.03 30.43
C GLU A 806 -16.27 38.76 29.95
N ALA A 807 -16.98 37.93 29.19
CA ALA A 807 -16.40 36.73 28.62
C ALA A 807 -15.17 37.14 27.78
N PRO A 808 -14.04 36.42 27.90
CA PRO A 808 -12.83 36.75 27.12
C PRO A 808 -13.13 36.54 25.63
N ASN A 809 -13.47 37.64 24.95
CA ASN A 809 -14.08 37.66 23.63
C ASN A 809 -13.00 37.73 22.55
N ASP A 810 -12.40 36.58 22.22
CA ASP A 810 -11.61 36.44 20.99
C ASP A 810 -12.09 35.24 20.16
N SER A 811 -12.99 35.55 19.23
CA SER A 811 -13.52 34.56 18.27
C SER A 811 -12.44 33.98 17.36
N SER A 812 -11.30 34.66 17.19
CA SER A 812 -10.20 34.20 16.33
C SER A 812 -9.49 32.96 16.89
N LEU A 813 -9.62 32.72 18.21
CA LEU A 813 -9.04 31.57 18.92
C LEU A 813 -9.91 30.32 18.88
N ARG A 814 -11.19 30.44 18.53
CA ARG A 814 -12.12 29.31 18.47
C ARG A 814 -11.80 28.45 17.25
N ASN A 815 -11.16 27.32 17.49
CA ASN A 815 -10.73 26.36 16.47
C ASN A 815 -11.46 25.01 16.58
N VAL A 816 -12.60 25.00 17.27
CA VAL A 816 -13.51 23.86 17.37
C VAL A 816 -14.61 24.02 16.34
N TYR A 817 -14.82 22.98 15.54
CA TYR A 817 -15.86 22.93 14.52
C TYR A 817 -16.74 21.72 14.77
N LEU A 818 -18.05 21.90 14.60
CA LEU A 818 -19.01 20.83 14.80
C LEU A 818 -20.12 20.83 13.76
N THR A 819 -20.78 19.68 13.67
CA THR A 819 -22.05 19.51 12.95
C THR A 819 -22.91 18.51 13.68
N SER A 820 -24.22 18.67 13.53
CA SER A 820 -25.23 17.95 14.28
C SER A 820 -25.97 16.95 13.42
N LEU A 821 -26.10 15.75 13.98
CA LEU A 821 -26.84 14.61 13.45
C LEU A 821 -27.85 14.16 14.50
N CYS A 822 -28.79 13.33 14.08
CA CYS A 822 -29.89 12.88 14.92
C CYS A 822 -30.10 11.38 14.77
N THR A 823 -30.30 10.65 15.86
CA THR A 823 -30.65 9.22 15.82
C THR A 823 -32.16 8.97 15.76
N ALA A 824 -32.99 10.02 15.80
CA ALA A 824 -34.43 9.90 15.66
C ALA A 824 -34.82 9.65 14.19
N ASP A 825 -35.35 8.46 13.94
CA ASP A 825 -35.79 8.02 12.62
C ASP A 825 -37.22 8.49 12.32
N ASP A 826 -37.41 9.12 11.15
CA ASP A 826 -38.67 9.67 10.66
C ASP A 826 -39.44 10.52 11.68
N TYR A 827 -38.74 11.39 12.41
CA TYR A 827 -39.31 12.09 13.56
C TYR A 827 -39.93 13.43 13.18
N ILE A 828 -41.20 13.63 13.54
CA ILE A 828 -42.02 14.77 13.09
C ILE A 828 -41.46 16.13 13.51
N TYR A 829 -40.83 16.20 14.68
CA TYR A 829 -40.20 17.42 15.17
C TYR A 829 -39.00 17.82 14.32
N MET A 830 -38.19 16.84 13.90
CA MET A 830 -37.04 17.09 13.02
C MET A 830 -37.48 17.58 11.64
N TRP A 831 -38.58 17.03 11.11
CA TRP A 831 -39.19 17.52 9.87
C TRP A 831 -39.67 18.97 10.00
N ALA A 832 -40.29 19.31 11.12
CA ALA A 832 -40.84 20.64 11.37
C ALA A 832 -39.75 21.73 11.42
N ILE A 833 -38.66 21.45 12.15
CA ILE A 833 -37.63 22.44 12.49
C ILE A 833 -36.49 22.48 11.48
N TYR A 834 -35.97 21.32 11.07
CA TYR A 834 -34.70 21.25 10.33
C TYR A 834 -34.86 20.91 8.85
N ALA A 835 -36.04 20.45 8.41
CA ALA A 835 -36.30 20.05 7.02
C ALA A 835 -37.52 20.76 6.42
N ASP A 836 -37.53 22.10 6.52
CA ASP A 836 -38.50 23.01 5.90
C ASP A 836 -39.96 22.58 6.06
N LYS A 837 -40.38 22.34 7.31
CA LYS A 837 -41.74 21.93 7.65
C LYS A 837 -42.20 20.72 6.81
N GLY A 838 -41.33 19.71 6.68
CA GLY A 838 -41.61 18.46 5.98
C GLY A 838 -41.50 18.52 4.46
N THR A 839 -41.03 19.63 3.86
CA THR A 839 -40.73 19.73 2.42
C THR A 839 -39.26 19.47 2.07
N GLY A 840 -38.40 19.34 3.07
CA GLY A 840 -36.99 18.97 2.92
C GLY A 840 -36.74 17.46 2.84
N CYS A 841 -35.58 17.03 3.32
CA CYS A 841 -35.13 15.64 3.30
C CYS A 841 -34.30 15.28 4.55
N SER A 842 -34.12 13.99 4.82
CA SER A 842 -33.15 13.49 5.79
C SER A 842 -32.15 12.57 5.11
N LEU A 843 -30.86 12.79 5.40
CA LEU A 843 -29.74 12.11 4.76
C LEU A 843 -29.10 11.13 5.75
N LYS A 844 -28.95 9.88 5.34
CA LYS A 844 -28.15 8.88 6.06
C LYS A 844 -26.83 8.71 5.31
N PHE A 845 -25.73 9.06 5.97
CA PHE A 845 -24.39 8.90 5.40
C PHE A 845 -23.95 7.44 5.38
N ASP A 846 -23.07 7.11 4.44
CA ASP A 846 -22.35 5.83 4.42
C ASP A 846 -21.66 5.58 5.76
N GLU A 847 -21.67 4.33 6.22
CA GLU A 847 -21.16 3.95 7.54
C GLU A 847 -19.67 4.31 7.78
N ASN A 848 -18.89 4.55 6.73
CA ASN A 848 -17.46 4.91 6.81
C ASN A 848 -17.18 6.40 6.54
N PHE A 849 -18.23 7.20 6.30
CA PHE A 849 -18.07 8.64 6.10
C PHE A 849 -17.50 9.31 7.35
N PHE A 850 -18.05 9.00 8.53
CA PHE A 850 -17.46 9.40 9.82
C PHE A 850 -16.46 8.36 10.31
N ASP A 851 -15.43 8.78 11.05
CA ASP A 851 -14.37 7.89 11.58
C ASP A 851 -14.84 7.19 12.87
N VAL A 852 -15.87 6.37 12.72
CA VAL A 852 -16.45 5.53 13.76
C VAL A 852 -15.78 4.16 13.70
N LYS A 853 -15.22 3.74 14.84
CA LYS A 853 -14.47 2.48 14.97
C LYS A 853 -15.30 1.45 15.73
N ASP A 854 -14.96 0.17 15.61
CA ASP A 854 -15.60 -0.89 16.43
C ASP A 854 -15.23 -0.76 17.90
N SER A 855 -13.97 -0.38 18.17
CA SER A 855 -13.48 -0.12 19.51
C SER A 855 -12.37 0.93 19.50
N TYR A 856 -12.14 1.56 20.66
CA TYR A 856 -11.17 2.63 20.83
C TYR A 856 -10.11 2.26 21.85
N PRO A 857 -8.82 2.50 21.56
CA PRO A 857 -7.76 2.20 22.49
C PRO A 857 -7.89 3.02 23.77
N GLN A 858 -7.58 2.38 24.90
CA GLN A 858 -7.58 3.04 26.19
C GLN A 858 -6.19 3.59 26.52
N GLY A 859 -6.13 4.90 26.77
CA GLY A 859 -4.91 5.62 27.08
C GLY A 859 -3.87 5.61 25.94
N TYR A 860 -2.66 6.04 26.25
CA TYR A 860 -1.56 6.13 25.29
C TYR A 860 -0.99 4.76 24.95
N ILE A 861 -1.02 4.42 23.66
CA ILE A 861 -0.34 3.27 23.06
C ILE A 861 0.67 3.82 22.04
N PRO A 862 1.97 3.46 22.15
CA PRO A 862 2.98 3.93 21.21
C PRO A 862 2.60 3.65 19.76
N PHE A 863 2.87 4.61 18.88
CA PHE A 863 2.62 4.54 17.42
C PHE A 863 1.14 4.43 17.01
N HIS A 864 0.19 4.51 17.95
CA HIS A 864 -1.21 4.75 17.62
C HIS A 864 -1.42 6.21 17.22
N VAL A 865 -1.93 6.45 16.01
CA VAL A 865 -2.15 7.80 15.47
C VAL A 865 -3.55 7.91 14.85
N GLU A 866 -4.33 8.87 15.32
CA GLU A 866 -5.68 9.19 14.78
C GLU A 866 -5.72 10.56 14.11
N LYS A 867 -4.81 10.78 13.16
CA LYS A 867 -4.71 12.05 12.43
C LYS A 867 -5.95 12.28 11.56
N ASN A 868 -6.47 13.51 11.57
CA ASN A 868 -7.57 13.97 10.72
C ASN A 868 -8.85 13.11 10.83
N SER A 869 -9.16 12.61 12.04
CA SER A 869 -10.36 11.83 12.26
C SER A 869 -11.60 12.71 12.48
N TYR A 870 -12.75 12.23 11.99
CA TYR A 870 -14.09 12.84 12.12
C TYR A 870 -14.99 11.96 13.02
N PRO A 871 -14.73 11.91 14.34
CA PRO A 871 -15.48 11.07 15.26
C PRO A 871 -16.87 11.59 15.57
N LEU A 872 -17.78 10.67 15.88
CA LEU A 872 -19.11 10.98 16.41
C LEU A 872 -19.17 10.80 17.93
N TYR A 873 -19.78 11.77 18.60
CA TYR A 873 -19.97 11.78 20.05
C TYR A 873 -21.45 11.83 20.41
N ARG A 874 -21.82 11.07 21.44
CA ARG A 874 -23.13 11.15 22.09
C ARG A 874 -23.26 12.44 22.88
N ILE A 875 -24.43 13.07 22.81
CA ILE A 875 -24.79 14.16 23.70
C ILE A 875 -25.23 13.63 25.07
N VAL A 876 -24.75 14.28 26.11
CA VAL A 876 -25.17 14.03 27.49
C VAL A 876 -26.29 15.01 27.84
N TYR A 877 -27.48 14.48 28.08
CA TYR A 877 -28.63 15.27 28.52
C TYR A 877 -28.66 15.39 30.05
N LEU A 878 -28.86 16.61 30.52
CA LEU A 878 -28.89 17.00 31.92
C LEU A 878 -30.28 17.54 32.28
N THR A 879 -30.77 17.27 33.48
CA THR A 879 -31.98 17.94 34.00
C THR A 879 -31.80 19.46 33.98
N ASP A 880 -32.87 20.23 34.07
CA ASP A 880 -32.85 21.70 34.13
C ASP A 880 -31.96 22.25 35.26
N GLN A 881 -31.80 21.48 36.35
CA GLN A 881 -30.85 21.79 37.45
C GLN A 881 -29.38 21.43 37.15
N GLY A 882 -29.03 21.06 35.92
CA GLY A 882 -27.68 20.65 35.52
C GLY A 882 -27.22 19.31 36.12
N LYS A 883 -28.12 18.34 36.35
CA LYS A 883 -27.81 17.02 36.92
C LYS A 883 -27.90 15.92 35.87
N PHE A 884 -27.08 14.88 36.02
CA PHE A 884 -27.18 13.69 35.17
C PHE A 884 -28.51 12.97 35.38
N LYS A 885 -29.16 12.59 34.27
CA LYS A 885 -30.33 11.70 34.28
C LYS A 885 -29.98 10.26 34.68
N ASP A 886 -28.78 9.78 34.30
CA ASP A 886 -28.28 8.42 34.53
C ASP A 886 -27.04 8.32 35.46
N ARG A 887 -26.59 7.10 35.78
CA ARG A 887 -25.37 6.82 36.57
C ARG A 887 -24.08 7.09 35.78
N GLY A 888 -23.79 8.35 35.44
CA GLY A 888 -22.56 8.80 34.75
C GLY A 888 -21.26 8.78 35.57
N ARG A 889 -21.01 7.72 36.39
CA ARG A 889 -19.94 7.70 37.42
C ARG A 889 -18.54 8.06 36.86
N LYS A 890 -18.17 7.60 35.66
CA LYS A 890 -16.89 7.94 35.01
C LYS A 890 -16.79 9.43 34.69
N LEU A 891 -17.81 10.01 34.04
CA LEU A 891 -17.85 11.44 33.71
C LEU A 891 -17.77 12.32 34.96
N LYS A 892 -18.46 11.95 36.04
CA LYS A 892 -18.37 12.66 37.35
C LYS A 892 -16.93 12.80 37.86
N LYS A 893 -16.10 11.78 37.69
CA LYS A 893 -14.68 11.82 38.08
C LYS A 893 -13.90 12.85 37.25
N TYR A 894 -14.13 12.89 35.95
CA TYR A 894 -13.42 13.82 35.05
C TYR A 894 -13.90 15.26 35.24
N LEU A 895 -15.20 15.49 35.46
CA LEU A 895 -15.75 16.82 35.74
C LEU A 895 -15.17 17.43 37.02
N ARG A 896 -15.04 16.64 38.10
CA ARG A 896 -14.36 17.11 39.33
C ARG A 896 -12.90 17.50 39.08
N LYS A 897 -12.20 16.80 38.20
CA LYS A 897 -10.83 17.16 37.83
C LYS A 897 -10.79 18.49 37.07
N ILE A 898 -11.67 18.67 36.07
CA ILE A 898 -11.78 19.95 35.34
C ILE A 898 -12.05 21.09 36.32
N LYS A 899 -13.07 20.92 37.17
CA LYS A 899 -13.43 21.90 38.21
C LYS A 899 -12.24 22.30 39.08
N ASN A 900 -11.47 21.34 39.58
CA ASN A 900 -10.29 21.63 40.40
C ASN A 900 -9.22 22.37 39.58
N ILE A 901 -8.91 21.92 38.36
CA ILE A 901 -7.91 22.58 37.51
C ILE A 901 -8.31 24.04 37.21
N LEU A 902 -9.57 24.30 36.87
CA LEU A 902 -10.05 25.67 36.62
C LEU A 902 -9.96 26.55 37.87
N LYS A 903 -10.27 25.98 39.05
CA LYS A 903 -10.09 26.68 40.31
C LYS A 903 -8.62 27.03 40.56
N ASP A 904 -7.72 26.08 40.37
CA ASP A 904 -6.29 26.26 40.63
C ASP A 904 -5.69 27.31 39.67
N ILE A 905 -6.08 27.27 38.38
CA ILE A 905 -5.70 28.28 37.39
C ILE A 905 -6.17 29.67 37.85
N GLN A 906 -7.45 29.84 38.20
CA GLN A 906 -8.02 31.12 38.62
C GLN A 906 -7.37 31.68 39.90
N GLN A 907 -7.00 30.82 40.85
CA GLN A 907 -6.43 31.23 42.14
C GLN A 907 -4.96 31.60 42.04
N GLU A 908 -4.20 30.91 41.19
CA GLU A 908 -2.74 30.98 41.21
C GLU A 908 -2.15 31.79 40.05
N MET A 909 -2.96 32.19 39.07
CA MET A 909 -2.50 32.89 37.89
C MET A 909 -3.33 34.18 37.71
N GLN A 910 -2.68 35.34 37.86
CA GLN A 910 -3.28 36.63 37.44
C GLN A 910 -3.10 36.81 35.91
N ASP A 911 -3.78 37.77 35.29
CA ASP A 911 -3.58 38.17 33.88
C ASP A 911 -3.51 37.00 32.87
N ILE A 912 -4.24 35.93 33.16
CA ILE A 912 -4.24 34.72 32.34
C ILE A 912 -4.88 35.05 31.01
N PRO A 913 -4.38 34.50 29.89
CA PRO A 913 -5.11 34.51 28.64
C PRO A 913 -6.35 33.59 28.71
N LEU A 914 -7.37 33.96 29.49
CA LEU A 914 -8.58 33.18 29.76
C LEU A 914 -9.32 32.79 28.47
N ALA A 915 -9.18 33.58 27.41
CA ALA A 915 -9.71 33.30 26.07
C ALA A 915 -9.23 31.96 25.52
N TYR A 916 -7.95 31.62 25.73
CA TYR A 916 -7.35 30.38 25.24
C TYR A 916 -7.84 29.17 26.02
N ILE A 917 -7.94 29.27 27.35
CA ILE A 917 -8.49 28.19 28.18
C ILE A 917 -9.97 27.96 27.84
N THR A 918 -10.72 29.04 27.60
CA THR A 918 -12.11 28.97 27.15
C THR A 918 -12.22 28.25 25.81
N ALA A 919 -11.41 28.61 24.82
CA ALA A 919 -11.36 27.94 23.52
C ALA A 919 -10.95 26.45 23.62
N MET A 920 -10.15 26.08 24.63
CA MET A 920 -9.82 24.67 24.90
C MET A 920 -11.03 23.89 25.44
N LEU A 921 -11.83 24.49 26.32
CA LEU A 921 -13.01 23.88 26.92
C LEU A 921 -14.12 23.60 25.89
N ASP A 922 -14.15 24.34 24.78
CA ASP A 922 -15.07 24.11 23.65
C ASP A 922 -14.97 22.69 23.09
N GLN A 923 -13.86 21.97 23.31
CA GLN A 923 -13.72 20.56 22.93
C GLN A 923 -14.74 19.61 23.59
N VAL A 924 -15.27 19.99 24.76
CA VAL A 924 -16.21 19.16 25.54
C VAL A 924 -17.48 19.90 25.95
N ARG A 925 -17.45 21.24 26.03
CA ARG A 925 -18.59 22.07 26.43
C ARG A 925 -19.85 21.73 25.64
N TYR A 926 -19.72 21.61 24.32
CA TYR A 926 -20.83 21.34 23.41
C TYR A 926 -21.24 19.85 23.33
N LEU A 927 -20.77 19.00 24.23
CA LEU A 927 -21.23 17.61 24.35
C LEU A 927 -22.29 17.42 25.46
N PHE A 928 -22.71 18.51 26.11
CA PHE A 928 -23.71 18.51 27.18
C PHE A 928 -24.87 19.44 26.78
N LYS A 929 -26.10 19.00 27.04
CA LYS A 929 -27.34 19.76 26.79
C LYS A 929 -28.35 19.58 27.91
N TYR A 930 -29.34 20.47 27.98
CA TYR A 930 -30.53 20.27 28.82
C TYR A 930 -31.47 19.21 28.24
N ASP A 931 -32.22 18.54 29.11
CA ASP A 931 -33.09 17.41 28.79
C ASP A 931 -34.32 17.82 27.96
N GLU A 932 -34.69 19.10 27.95
CA GLU A 932 -35.72 19.63 27.04
C GLU A 932 -35.39 19.37 25.56
N TYR A 933 -34.10 19.33 25.22
CA TYR A 933 -33.60 18.98 23.88
C TYR A 933 -33.37 17.47 23.69
N SER A 934 -33.68 16.62 24.68
CA SER A 934 -33.45 15.16 24.60
C SER A 934 -34.25 14.47 23.50
N SER A 935 -35.37 15.07 23.10
CA SER A 935 -36.21 14.56 22.00
C SER A 935 -35.49 14.61 20.64
N GLU A 936 -34.48 15.48 20.48
CA GLU A 936 -33.64 15.57 19.27
C GLU A 936 -32.72 14.35 19.12
N LYS A 937 -32.44 13.60 20.20
CA LYS A 937 -31.53 12.44 20.20
C LYS A 937 -30.24 12.69 19.39
N GLU A 938 -29.61 13.82 19.68
CA GLU A 938 -28.54 14.41 18.89
C GLU A 938 -27.22 13.65 19.05
N VAL A 939 -26.44 13.65 17.97
CA VAL A 939 -25.07 13.16 17.87
C VAL A 939 -24.23 14.22 17.19
N ARG A 940 -23.00 14.46 17.65
CA ARG A 940 -22.12 15.48 17.06
C ARG A 940 -20.87 14.90 16.47
N CYS A 941 -20.51 15.35 15.28
CA CYS A 941 -19.13 15.32 14.84
C CYS A 941 -18.44 16.59 15.35
N LEU A 942 -17.34 16.45 16.08
CA LEU A 942 -16.59 17.58 16.65
C LEU A 942 -15.10 17.39 16.35
N VAL A 943 -14.47 18.41 15.78
CA VAL A 943 -13.05 18.41 15.41
C VAL A 943 -12.36 19.69 15.89
N VAL A 944 -11.07 19.57 16.19
CA VAL A 944 -10.20 20.70 16.53
C VAL A 944 -9.26 20.92 15.36
N THR A 945 -9.37 22.06 14.69
CA THR A 945 -8.55 22.37 13.52
C THR A 945 -8.40 23.87 13.31
N ARG A 946 -7.21 24.29 12.87
CA ARG A 946 -6.96 25.65 12.37
C ARG A 946 -7.36 25.84 10.90
N LYS A 947 -7.64 24.76 10.17
CA LYS A 947 -8.14 24.84 8.79
C LYS A 947 -9.54 25.47 8.80
N ARG A 948 -9.68 26.62 8.15
CA ARG A 948 -10.93 27.39 8.13
C ARG A 948 -11.16 28.02 6.77
N GLU A 949 -12.42 28.12 6.41
CA GLU A 949 -12.94 28.74 5.19
C GLU A 949 -14.03 29.76 5.56
N LEU A 950 -14.35 30.65 4.62
CA LEU A 950 -15.33 31.72 4.78
C LEU A 950 -16.49 31.51 3.82
N ALA A 951 -17.71 31.60 4.33
CA ALA A 951 -18.93 31.61 3.52
C ALA A 951 -19.73 32.89 3.75
N ALA A 952 -20.41 33.36 2.70
CA ALA A 952 -21.44 34.41 2.82
C ALA A 952 -22.63 33.86 3.63
N GLY A 953 -23.03 34.58 4.68
CA GLY A 953 -24.18 34.25 5.53
C GLY A 953 -25.54 34.54 4.87
N GLU A 954 -26.62 34.01 5.46
CA GLU A 954 -27.98 34.57 5.30
C GLU A 954 -28.04 35.89 6.11
N GLY A 955 -27.25 36.91 5.71
CA GLY A 955 -27.11 38.21 6.40
C GLY A 955 -25.79 38.93 6.09
N ASP A 956 -25.55 40.10 6.70
CA ASP A 956 -24.39 40.97 6.41
C ASP A 956 -23.04 40.46 6.97
N THR A 957 -23.03 39.38 7.75
CA THR A 957 -21.82 38.85 8.41
C THR A 957 -21.40 37.48 7.84
N PRO A 958 -20.20 37.33 7.26
CA PRO A 958 -19.69 36.03 6.84
C PRO A 958 -19.37 35.14 8.05
N TYR A 959 -19.51 33.82 7.88
CA TYR A 959 -19.27 32.85 8.96
C TYR A 959 -18.13 31.87 8.62
N LEU A 960 -17.47 31.35 9.66
CA LEU A 960 -16.37 30.39 9.53
C LEU A 960 -16.87 28.95 9.54
N TYR A 961 -16.31 28.14 8.65
CA TYR A 961 -16.54 26.70 8.60
C TYR A 961 -15.26 25.94 8.22
N THR A 962 -15.31 24.63 8.35
CA THR A 962 -14.32 23.71 7.79
C THR A 962 -15.05 22.54 7.13
N GLU A 963 -14.35 21.71 6.36
CA GLU A 963 -14.96 20.64 5.58
C GLU A 963 -14.35 19.28 5.91
N ILE A 964 -15.20 18.24 5.89
CA ILE A 964 -14.73 16.86 5.94
C ILE A 964 -13.97 16.56 4.64
N ASP A 965 -12.69 16.19 4.78
CA ASP A 965 -11.81 15.78 3.67
C ASP A 965 -12.12 14.37 3.14
N LYS A 966 -13.40 14.06 2.88
CA LYS A 966 -13.89 12.78 2.34
C LYS A 966 -14.97 12.99 1.29
N GLU A 967 -15.06 12.07 0.35
CA GLU A 967 -16.12 12.05 -0.64
C GLU A 967 -17.49 11.76 0.03
N ILE A 968 -18.51 12.54 -0.32
CA ILE A 968 -19.88 12.31 0.16
C ILE A 968 -20.48 11.09 -0.53
N ARG A 969 -20.92 10.13 0.28
CA ARG A 969 -21.77 8.99 -0.10
C ARG A 969 -22.89 8.81 0.92
N LEU A 970 -24.09 8.57 0.44
CA LEU A 970 -25.31 8.43 1.24
C LEU A 970 -25.90 7.04 1.05
N ASP A 971 -26.18 6.38 2.18
CA ASP A 971 -26.90 5.12 2.21
C ASP A 971 -28.39 5.31 1.88
N GLU A 972 -28.98 6.41 2.36
CA GLU A 972 -30.39 6.72 2.11
C GLU A 972 -30.62 8.23 2.08
N VAL A 973 -31.37 8.68 1.06
CA VAL A 973 -32.02 9.99 1.03
C VAL A 973 -33.51 9.76 1.23
N ARG A 974 -34.06 10.27 2.33
CA ARG A 974 -35.49 10.22 2.59
C ARG A 974 -36.11 11.59 2.40
N PHE A 975 -37.10 11.67 1.52
CA PHE A 975 -37.87 12.89 1.33
C PHE A 975 -38.93 13.08 2.42
N GLY A 976 -39.17 14.34 2.78
CA GLY A 976 -40.14 14.70 3.81
C GLY A 976 -41.60 14.38 3.42
N PRO A 977 -42.50 14.36 4.41
CA PRO A 977 -43.89 13.93 4.25
C PRO A 977 -44.74 14.82 3.31
N LYS A 978 -44.28 16.05 3.00
CA LYS A 978 -44.94 16.97 2.07
C LYS A 978 -44.33 16.96 0.67
N VAL A 979 -43.30 16.14 0.43
CA VAL A 979 -42.65 16.03 -0.87
C VAL A 979 -43.41 15.03 -1.75
N PHE A 980 -43.88 15.48 -2.91
CA PHE A 980 -44.55 14.61 -3.89
C PHE A 980 -43.59 13.57 -4.47
N LYS A 981 -44.06 12.32 -4.55
CA LYS A 981 -43.35 11.18 -5.13
C LYS A 981 -43.24 11.34 -6.65
N SER A 982 -42.02 11.39 -7.18
CA SER A 982 -41.75 11.59 -8.61
C SER A 982 -40.60 10.68 -9.06
N PRO A 983 -40.82 9.81 -10.06
CA PRO A 983 -39.77 8.96 -10.62
C PRO A 983 -38.56 9.75 -11.13
N GLU A 984 -38.78 10.95 -11.65
CA GLU A 984 -37.73 11.82 -12.18
C GLU A 984 -36.78 12.29 -11.07
N LYS A 985 -37.31 12.61 -9.88
CA LYS A 985 -36.49 12.97 -8.72
C LYS A 985 -35.64 11.79 -8.23
N GLU A 986 -36.22 10.59 -8.21
CA GLU A 986 -35.50 9.38 -7.83
C GLU A 986 -34.38 9.06 -8.82
N ALA A 987 -34.70 9.09 -10.12
CA ALA A 987 -33.72 8.92 -11.19
C ALA A 987 -32.58 9.95 -11.09
N TRP A 988 -32.90 11.21 -10.79
CA TRP A 988 -31.91 12.26 -10.57
C TRP A 988 -30.96 11.94 -9.41
N MET A 989 -31.48 11.44 -8.27
CA MET A 989 -30.62 11.05 -7.13
C MET A 989 -29.66 9.93 -7.50
N TYR A 990 -30.15 8.90 -8.18
CA TYR A 990 -29.34 7.76 -8.58
C TYR A 990 -28.28 8.15 -9.62
N ALA A 991 -28.60 9.08 -10.53
CA ALA A 991 -27.65 9.59 -11.52
C ALA A 991 -26.46 10.36 -10.93
N THR A 992 -26.48 10.70 -9.64
CA THR A 992 -25.33 11.33 -8.96
C THR A 992 -24.22 10.34 -8.59
N ASP A 993 -24.48 9.03 -8.65
CA ASP A 993 -23.60 7.95 -8.14
C ASP A 993 -23.23 8.07 -6.65
N ARG A 994 -23.88 8.98 -5.90
CA ARG A 994 -23.63 9.24 -4.47
C ARG A 994 -24.72 8.68 -3.55
N VAL A 995 -25.86 8.27 -4.08
CA VAL A 995 -27.05 7.85 -3.31
C VAL A 995 -27.38 6.39 -3.60
N LYS A 996 -27.37 5.53 -2.55
CA LYS A 996 -27.70 4.11 -2.68
C LYS A 996 -29.21 3.83 -2.68
N LYS A 997 -29.99 4.62 -1.94
CA LYS A 997 -31.44 4.42 -1.78
C LYS A 997 -32.18 5.75 -1.66
N VAL A 998 -33.33 5.85 -2.31
CA VAL A 998 -34.29 6.94 -2.11
C VAL A 998 -35.55 6.40 -1.44
N SER A 999 -36.09 7.14 -0.46
CA SER A 999 -37.32 6.80 0.24
C SER A 999 -38.15 8.06 0.55
N TYR A 1000 -39.35 7.87 1.09
CA TYR A 1000 -40.23 8.96 1.53
C TYR A 1000 -40.68 8.70 2.96
N SER A 1001 -40.84 9.77 3.72
CA SER A 1001 -41.42 9.72 5.06
C SER A 1001 -42.81 9.09 5.03
N ASN A 1002 -43.09 8.25 6.02
CA ASN A 1002 -44.40 7.64 6.21
C ASN A 1002 -45.27 8.46 7.18
N ARG A 1003 -44.79 9.64 7.63
CA ARG A 1003 -45.53 10.49 8.55
C ARG A 1003 -46.63 11.25 7.84
N HIS A 1004 -47.79 11.33 8.47
CA HIS A 1004 -48.83 12.28 8.08
C HIS A 1004 -48.54 13.62 8.75
N TYR A 1005 -47.91 14.54 8.01
CA TYR A 1005 -47.68 15.92 8.43
C TYR A 1005 -48.69 16.82 7.70
N ARG A 1006 -49.75 17.23 8.39
CA ARG A 1006 -50.74 18.19 7.86
C ARG A 1006 -50.22 19.61 8.04
#